data_AF-A0A0U4NBD1-F1
#
_entry.id   AF-A0A0U4NBD1-F1
#
_cell.length_a   1.000
_cell.length_b   1.000
_cell.length_c   1.000
_cell.angle_alpha   90.00
_cell.angle_beta   90.00
_cell.angle_gamma   90.00
#
_symmetry.space_group_name_H-M   'P 1'
#
loop_
_entity.id
_entity.type
_entity.pdbx_description
1 polymer ?
#
loop_
_entity_poly.entity_id
_entity_poly.type
_entity_poly.pdbx_seq_one_letter_code
_entity_poly.pdbx_strand_id
1 'polypeptide(L)'
;MLFPVSAETPFSLADLHVVPLTLTLSQGTTSLQIQQKPMEVLCYLASQYPALVTREQLIDAVWDGNVYVGEKALTNTIWQLRQALTPFGQADLIATVRKKGYRLQLAPVAMPLAAQIPGADHSPAVTVATPPTTSPGKTTWLRRSGWHWSGWLMALVILCCSLLYWRWPAAATGLSQITRQQGWAMFPTVTPDGRYLVYSWQQFGQPADLFLRDLQQPEDAPRQLTFTPLDELRPVISNDGQTLYYSSKSPLDGRCLIHQLSLQTLQEHTLQTCGRHGDIYLDLSADNRYLYFNGSRDAQGRSWYRLDLQQKNPQAEAMPCHDNCEQRVRDIAVQPDGPYIALTRRANRLSEEVFLYDQHTGRERQLTSGQSDIRGLAWSPDGRQLIYSTENNGRSLGFVLDIHSGKQSAIAVDDMSFVSRVTADGQLYFHRDSSVPQLGYVPLHTASAVFPLSAGELSYQAPDFHQGREQLVYLSNENGHSELWLADRQLLQKQQLTRLNGVIKYPRWSHRGDKVLFVSRSASSLHDRLTILDVATGQLSFPDTGIQVHGRPSWTADDKAVLLPVQGKLTRFDLHNGHKEVMTQGSGNYAQMPDEQGFYYTKGRGQGIWWQALQQGKPASAPLQIISGDAFSESYSWLATPTQIFYLQAVKDGVEVWVKQLTSQQPRRLVVLPAGQTDLAANLAFDATENRLILQYSPVPKIDIWQWQLD
;
A
#
# COMPACT_ATOMS: atom_id res chain seq x y z
N MET A 1 -19.00 -20.29 -30.60
CA MET A 1 -18.60 -20.63 -29.22
C MET A 1 -19.15 -19.52 -28.34
N LEU A 2 -20.05 -19.84 -27.40
CA LEU A 2 -20.58 -18.88 -26.44
C LEU A 2 -19.50 -18.68 -25.36
N PHE A 3 -18.94 -17.48 -25.27
CA PHE A 3 -18.05 -17.11 -24.17
C PHE A 3 -18.90 -16.87 -22.91
N PRO A 4 -18.44 -17.29 -21.71
CA PRO A 4 -19.15 -16.97 -20.47
C PRO A 4 -19.15 -15.44 -20.27
N VAL A 5 -20.34 -14.87 -20.07
CA VAL A 5 -20.50 -13.45 -19.76
C VAL A 5 -20.01 -13.23 -18.32
N SER A 6 -18.93 -12.44 -18.17
CA SER A 6 -18.48 -11.94 -16.87
C SER A 6 -19.42 -10.83 -16.40
N ALA A 7 -19.50 -10.59 -15.09
CA ALA A 7 -20.43 -9.63 -14.47
C ALA A 7 -20.31 -8.18 -15.02
N GLU A 8 -19.20 -7.85 -15.69
CA GLU A 8 -18.91 -6.51 -16.22
C GLU A 8 -18.88 -6.41 -17.76
N THR A 9 -18.95 -7.54 -18.48
CA THR A 9 -18.89 -7.54 -19.95
C THR A 9 -20.23 -7.15 -20.58
N PRO A 10 -20.30 -6.22 -21.55
CA PRO A 10 -21.54 -5.93 -22.28
C PRO A 10 -22.07 -7.17 -23.01
N PHE A 11 -23.39 -7.37 -22.96
CA PHE A 11 -24.05 -8.53 -23.57
C PHE A 11 -25.43 -8.16 -24.14
N SER A 12 -25.92 -8.94 -25.08
CA SER A 12 -27.28 -8.81 -25.62
C SER A 12 -28.18 -9.94 -25.17
N LEU A 13 -29.46 -9.61 -24.99
CA LEU A 13 -30.56 -10.52 -24.78
C LEU A 13 -31.57 -10.30 -25.90
N ALA A 14 -31.45 -11.11 -26.97
CA ALA A 14 -32.03 -10.79 -28.27
C ALA A 14 -31.60 -9.38 -28.75
N ASP A 15 -32.53 -8.46 -28.95
CA ASP A 15 -32.24 -7.10 -29.41
C ASP A 15 -31.97 -6.10 -28.27
N LEU A 16 -32.06 -6.54 -27.01
CA LEU A 16 -31.77 -5.70 -25.84
C LEU A 16 -30.28 -5.71 -25.56
N HIS A 17 -29.65 -4.54 -25.64
CA HIS A 17 -28.26 -4.32 -25.29
C HIS A 17 -28.15 -3.95 -23.81
N VAL A 18 -27.31 -4.68 -23.07
CA VAL A 18 -27.02 -4.45 -21.66
C VAL A 18 -25.57 -4.02 -21.52
N VAL A 19 -25.35 -2.82 -20.99
CA VAL A 19 -24.01 -2.26 -20.72
C VAL A 19 -23.86 -2.07 -19.21
N PRO A 20 -23.25 -3.03 -18.49
CA PRO A 20 -23.15 -2.99 -17.03
C PRO A 20 -22.42 -1.75 -16.52
N LEU A 21 -21.31 -1.38 -17.15
CA LEU A 21 -20.45 -0.26 -16.71
C LEU A 21 -21.18 1.10 -16.69
N THR A 22 -22.12 1.31 -17.61
CA THR A 22 -22.90 2.56 -17.70
C THR A 22 -24.32 2.39 -17.17
N LEU A 23 -24.64 1.25 -16.55
CA LEU A 23 -25.97 0.88 -16.06
C LEU A 23 -27.09 1.08 -17.11
N THR A 24 -26.79 0.84 -18.38
CA THR A 24 -27.67 1.19 -19.51
C THR A 24 -28.29 -0.04 -20.17
N LEU A 25 -29.59 0.03 -20.41
CA LEU A 25 -30.37 -0.88 -21.25
C LEU A 25 -30.77 -0.13 -22.53
N SER A 26 -30.51 -0.69 -23.72
CA SER A 26 -30.93 -0.07 -24.98
C SER A 26 -31.45 -1.06 -26.01
N GLN A 27 -32.42 -0.63 -26.81
CA GLN A 27 -32.95 -1.38 -27.94
C GLN A 27 -33.38 -0.38 -29.01
N GLY A 28 -32.77 -0.43 -30.19
CA GLY A 28 -32.99 0.56 -31.24
C GLY A 28 -32.66 1.99 -30.77
N THR A 29 -33.64 2.89 -30.81
CA THR A 29 -33.50 4.30 -30.38
C THR A 29 -33.86 4.54 -28.91
N THR A 30 -34.38 3.52 -28.22
CA THR A 30 -34.79 3.62 -26.82
C THR A 30 -33.60 3.25 -25.92
N SER A 31 -33.25 4.12 -24.97
CA SER A 31 -32.19 3.90 -23.99
C SER A 31 -32.69 4.28 -22.60
N LEU A 32 -32.42 3.43 -21.60
CA LEU A 32 -32.83 3.62 -20.22
C LEU A 32 -31.68 3.27 -19.28
N GLN A 33 -31.34 4.20 -18.38
CA GLN A 33 -30.44 3.91 -17.27
C GLN A 33 -31.22 3.33 -16.07
N ILE A 34 -30.66 2.30 -15.45
CA ILE A 34 -31.25 1.63 -14.29
C ILE A 34 -30.34 1.78 -13.06
N GLN A 35 -30.88 1.47 -11.88
CA GLN A 35 -30.09 1.47 -10.64
C GLN A 35 -29.10 0.30 -10.60
N GLN A 36 -28.06 0.45 -9.78
CA GLN A 36 -26.97 -0.53 -9.65
C GLN A 36 -27.45 -1.93 -9.25
N LYS A 37 -28.28 -2.06 -8.20
CA LYS A 37 -28.74 -3.38 -7.70
C LYS A 37 -29.58 -4.16 -8.74
N PRO A 38 -30.55 -3.56 -9.46
CA PRO A 38 -31.19 -4.21 -10.60
C PRO A 38 -30.21 -4.67 -11.69
N MET A 39 -29.18 -3.89 -12.00
CA MET A 39 -28.16 -4.27 -12.99
C MET A 39 -27.32 -5.46 -12.52
N GLU A 40 -26.88 -5.47 -11.27
CA GLU A 40 -26.13 -6.57 -10.66
C GLU A 40 -26.93 -7.88 -10.69
N VAL A 41 -28.22 -7.84 -10.33
CA VAL A 41 -29.13 -8.99 -10.43
C VAL A 41 -29.25 -9.50 -11.88
N LEU A 42 -29.38 -8.60 -12.86
CA LEU A 42 -29.48 -8.98 -14.27
C LEU A 42 -28.18 -9.64 -14.78
N CYS A 43 -27.03 -9.09 -14.43
CA CYS A 43 -25.72 -9.63 -14.81
C CYS A 43 -25.46 -10.99 -14.17
N TYR A 44 -25.84 -11.17 -12.90
CA TYR A 44 -25.72 -12.46 -12.23
C TYR A 44 -26.64 -13.52 -12.85
N LEU A 45 -27.89 -13.17 -13.18
CA LEU A 45 -28.80 -14.08 -13.89
C LEU A 45 -28.30 -14.44 -15.30
N ALA A 46 -27.61 -13.51 -15.97
CA ALA A 46 -27.00 -13.76 -17.27
C ALA A 46 -25.78 -14.70 -17.18
N SER A 47 -24.88 -14.50 -16.21
CA SER A 47 -23.72 -15.38 -16.02
C SER A 47 -24.10 -16.82 -15.66
N GLN A 48 -25.27 -17.00 -15.03
CA GLN A 48 -25.81 -18.30 -14.65
C GLN A 48 -26.73 -18.92 -15.70
N TYR A 49 -27.00 -18.27 -16.85
CA TYR A 49 -27.89 -18.84 -17.86
C TYR A 49 -27.39 -20.21 -18.38
N PRO A 50 -28.27 -21.22 -18.56
CA PRO A 50 -29.72 -21.23 -18.36
C PRO A 50 -30.18 -21.74 -16.98
N ALA A 51 -29.28 -21.80 -16.00
CA ALA A 51 -29.55 -22.36 -14.68
C ALA A 51 -30.59 -21.56 -13.89
N LEU A 52 -31.32 -22.27 -13.03
CA LEU A 52 -32.18 -21.66 -12.01
C LEU A 52 -31.29 -21.14 -10.89
N VAL A 53 -31.41 -19.85 -10.58
CA VAL A 53 -30.68 -19.22 -9.48
C VAL A 53 -31.59 -19.12 -8.26
N THR A 54 -31.13 -19.63 -7.11
CA THR A 54 -31.92 -19.58 -5.87
C THR A 54 -31.95 -18.18 -5.27
N ARG A 55 -32.89 -17.94 -4.36
CA ARG A 55 -32.96 -16.67 -3.63
C ARG A 55 -31.71 -16.45 -2.77
N GLU A 56 -31.20 -17.50 -2.10
CA GLU A 56 -29.96 -17.41 -1.32
C GLU A 56 -28.77 -17.04 -2.21
N GLN A 57 -28.61 -17.71 -3.35
CA GLN A 57 -27.51 -17.41 -4.29
C GLN A 57 -27.51 -15.96 -4.78
N LEU A 58 -28.68 -15.38 -5.06
CA LEU A 58 -28.80 -13.97 -5.43
C LEU A 58 -28.47 -13.05 -4.26
N ILE A 59 -28.88 -13.40 -3.04
CA ILE A 59 -28.58 -12.62 -1.83
C ILE A 59 -27.09 -12.64 -1.53
N ASP A 60 -26.47 -13.81 -1.62
CA ASP A 60 -25.03 -13.98 -1.39
C ASP A 60 -24.21 -13.22 -2.43
N ALA A 61 -24.60 -13.29 -3.71
CA ALA A 61 -23.84 -12.68 -4.79
C ALA A 61 -24.05 -11.15 -4.94
N VAL A 62 -25.24 -10.63 -4.62
CA VAL A 62 -25.58 -9.21 -4.86
C VAL A 62 -25.62 -8.40 -3.56
N TRP A 63 -25.82 -9.03 -2.40
CA TRP A 63 -25.88 -8.36 -1.09
C TRP A 63 -24.85 -8.91 -0.09
N ASP A 64 -23.79 -9.55 -0.57
CA ASP A 64 -22.67 -10.08 0.23
C ASP A 64 -23.12 -10.97 1.40
N GLY A 65 -24.19 -11.75 1.20
CA GLY A 65 -24.74 -12.66 2.21
C GLY A 65 -25.56 -11.98 3.31
N ASN A 66 -25.89 -10.68 3.17
CA ASN A 66 -26.77 -9.98 4.10
C ASN A 66 -28.24 -10.43 3.93
N VAL A 67 -28.60 -11.56 4.56
CA VAL A 67 -29.93 -12.20 4.46
C VAL A 67 -31.06 -11.26 4.88
N TYR A 68 -30.86 -10.46 5.93
CA TYR A 68 -31.90 -9.60 6.50
C TYR A 68 -32.32 -8.46 5.56
N VAL A 69 -31.34 -7.86 4.84
CA VAL A 69 -31.60 -6.85 3.81
C VAL A 69 -32.02 -7.53 2.50
N GLY A 70 -31.34 -8.61 2.13
CA GLY A 70 -31.50 -9.32 0.86
C GLY A 70 -32.90 -9.89 0.65
N GLU A 71 -33.55 -10.48 1.65
CA GLU A 71 -34.88 -11.07 1.47
C GLU A 71 -35.97 -10.02 1.14
N LYS A 72 -35.91 -8.87 1.82
CA LYS A 72 -36.83 -7.73 1.61
C LYS A 72 -36.50 -6.98 0.31
N ALA A 73 -35.22 -6.80 0.02
CA ALA A 73 -34.75 -6.06 -1.15
C ALA A 73 -34.93 -6.85 -2.46
N LEU A 74 -34.65 -8.15 -2.48
CA LEU A 74 -34.65 -8.97 -3.70
C LEU A 74 -35.98 -8.91 -4.46
N THR A 75 -37.10 -9.02 -3.74
CA THR A 75 -38.44 -8.99 -4.37
C THR A 75 -38.71 -7.63 -5.02
N ASN A 76 -38.29 -6.53 -4.35
CA ASN A 76 -38.41 -5.18 -4.89
C ASN A 76 -37.47 -4.96 -6.09
N THR A 77 -36.23 -5.44 -6.02
CA THR A 77 -35.25 -5.34 -7.10
C THR A 77 -35.70 -6.09 -8.36
N ILE A 78 -36.28 -7.30 -8.21
CA ILE A 78 -36.88 -8.03 -9.34
C ILE A 78 -38.07 -7.27 -9.93
N TRP A 79 -38.89 -6.64 -9.09
CA TRP A 79 -40.01 -5.81 -9.55
C TRP A 79 -39.51 -4.59 -10.34
N GLN A 80 -38.53 -3.85 -9.83
CA GLN A 80 -37.90 -2.71 -10.51
C GLN A 80 -37.26 -3.12 -11.84
N LEU A 81 -36.58 -4.26 -11.86
CA LEU A 81 -35.94 -4.78 -13.06
C LEU A 81 -36.97 -5.12 -14.15
N ARG A 82 -38.09 -5.76 -13.78
CA ARG A 82 -39.20 -6.01 -14.72
C ARG A 82 -39.81 -4.71 -15.24
N GLN A 83 -40.01 -3.72 -14.36
CA GLN A 83 -40.52 -2.41 -14.76
C GLN A 83 -39.60 -1.71 -15.76
N ALA A 84 -38.29 -1.81 -15.56
CA ALA A 84 -37.28 -1.27 -16.47
C ALA A 84 -37.20 -2.02 -17.82
N LEU A 85 -37.63 -3.29 -17.86
CA LEU A 85 -37.69 -4.10 -19.08
C LEU A 85 -38.99 -3.92 -19.88
N THR A 86 -40.04 -3.35 -19.27
CA THR A 86 -41.34 -3.10 -19.93
C THR A 86 -41.24 -2.22 -21.18
N PRO A 87 -40.49 -1.11 -21.21
CA PRO A 87 -40.34 -0.27 -22.41
C PRO A 87 -39.73 -1.00 -23.61
N PHE A 88 -39.02 -2.11 -23.36
CA PHE A 88 -38.37 -2.96 -24.35
C PHE A 88 -39.21 -4.19 -24.75
N GLY A 89 -40.44 -4.31 -24.23
CA GLY A 89 -41.29 -5.48 -24.47
C GLY A 89 -40.76 -6.77 -23.85
N GLN A 90 -39.83 -6.69 -22.89
CA GLN A 90 -39.14 -7.84 -22.29
C GLN A 90 -39.45 -8.04 -20.80
N ALA A 91 -40.63 -7.62 -20.31
CA ALA A 91 -41.00 -7.74 -18.90
C ALA A 91 -40.97 -9.19 -18.37
N ASP A 92 -41.21 -10.19 -19.23
CA ASP A 92 -41.22 -11.62 -18.90
C ASP A 92 -39.86 -12.32 -19.04
N LEU A 93 -38.80 -11.57 -19.38
CA LEU A 93 -37.42 -12.07 -19.54
C LEU A 93 -36.91 -12.81 -18.30
N ILE A 94 -37.40 -12.45 -17.12
CA ILE A 94 -37.04 -13.06 -15.83
C ILE A 94 -38.22 -13.89 -15.34
N ALA A 95 -38.10 -15.21 -15.43
CA ALA A 95 -39.11 -16.16 -14.95
C ALA A 95 -39.00 -16.35 -13.42
N THR A 96 -40.13 -16.26 -12.70
CA THR A 96 -40.20 -16.70 -11.30
C THR A 96 -40.49 -18.19 -11.22
N VAL A 97 -39.61 -18.96 -10.60
CA VAL A 97 -39.87 -20.36 -10.25
C VAL A 97 -40.33 -20.44 -8.79
N ARG A 98 -41.62 -20.75 -8.60
CA ARG A 98 -42.30 -20.71 -7.30
C ARG A 98 -41.50 -21.49 -6.23
N LYS A 99 -41.25 -20.83 -5.09
CA LYS A 99 -40.51 -21.35 -3.92
C LYS A 99 -39.05 -21.74 -4.18
N LYS A 100 -38.46 -21.41 -5.34
CA LYS A 100 -37.06 -21.75 -5.64
C LYS A 100 -36.20 -20.55 -6.01
N GLY A 101 -36.66 -19.65 -6.89
CA GLY A 101 -35.87 -18.50 -7.30
C GLY A 101 -36.23 -17.95 -8.68
N TYR A 102 -35.22 -17.49 -9.41
CA TYR A 102 -35.40 -16.78 -10.68
C TYR A 102 -34.52 -17.37 -11.78
N ARG A 103 -34.99 -17.30 -13.02
CA ARG A 103 -34.27 -17.79 -14.20
C ARG A 103 -34.41 -16.82 -15.36
N LEU A 104 -33.31 -16.57 -16.05
CA LEU A 104 -33.30 -15.79 -17.28
C LEU A 104 -33.80 -16.65 -18.46
N GLN A 105 -34.71 -16.11 -19.27
CA GLN A 105 -35.34 -16.86 -20.36
C GLN A 105 -34.53 -16.84 -21.67
N LEU A 106 -33.78 -15.77 -21.93
CA LEU A 106 -32.98 -15.62 -23.15
C LEU A 106 -31.50 -15.82 -22.88
N ALA A 107 -30.81 -16.45 -23.84
CA ALA A 107 -29.37 -16.67 -23.77
C ALA A 107 -28.62 -15.34 -23.96
N PRO A 108 -27.71 -14.97 -23.05
CA PRO A 108 -26.89 -13.79 -23.24
C PRO A 108 -25.80 -14.05 -24.29
N VAL A 109 -25.59 -13.08 -25.18
CA VAL A 109 -24.53 -13.11 -26.19
C VAL A 109 -23.55 -11.99 -25.89
N ALA A 110 -22.28 -12.32 -25.62
CA ALA A 110 -21.25 -11.32 -25.37
C ALA A 110 -21.07 -10.41 -26.60
N MET A 111 -21.04 -9.09 -26.38
CA MET A 111 -20.79 -8.13 -27.45
C MET A 111 -19.28 -7.95 -27.67
N PRO A 112 -18.78 -8.05 -28.91
CA PRO A 112 -17.40 -7.69 -29.20
C PRO A 112 -17.18 -6.19 -28.99
N LEU A 113 -16.01 -5.84 -28.44
CA LEU A 113 -15.61 -4.48 -28.06
C LEU A 113 -15.63 -3.46 -29.23
N ALA A 114 -15.79 -3.91 -30.47
CA ALA A 114 -15.72 -3.10 -31.69
C ALA A 114 -17.03 -2.40 -32.11
N ALA A 115 -18.13 -2.54 -31.37
CA ALA A 115 -19.41 -1.89 -31.70
C ALA A 115 -19.63 -0.50 -31.05
N GLN A 116 -18.54 0.21 -30.69
CA GLN A 116 -18.62 1.53 -30.01
C GLN A 116 -18.24 2.73 -30.90
N ILE A 117 -18.27 2.62 -32.22
CA ILE A 117 -18.12 3.77 -33.12
C ILE A 117 -19.17 3.66 -34.26
N PRO A 118 -20.14 4.58 -34.36
CA PRO A 118 -20.92 4.72 -35.58
C PRO A 118 -20.05 5.35 -36.67
N GLY A 119 -19.77 4.58 -37.73
CA GLY A 119 -19.16 5.09 -38.96
C GLY A 119 -17.73 4.64 -39.19
N ALA A 120 -17.57 3.42 -39.72
CA ALA A 120 -16.42 3.06 -40.54
C ALA A 120 -16.85 1.90 -41.44
N ASP A 121 -17.22 2.24 -42.66
CA ASP A 121 -17.59 1.30 -43.70
C ASP A 121 -16.33 0.88 -44.49
N HIS A 122 -16.37 -0.36 -45.00
CA HIS A 122 -15.53 -0.99 -46.03
C HIS A 122 -14.28 -1.84 -45.68
N SER A 123 -14.45 -3.14 -46.02
CA SER A 123 -13.54 -4.02 -46.79
C SER A 123 -12.53 -4.92 -46.04
N PRO A 124 -12.14 -6.09 -46.62
CA PRO A 124 -12.94 -7.32 -46.61
C PRO A 124 -12.18 -8.54 -46.06
N ALA A 125 -12.93 -9.64 -45.92
CA ALA A 125 -12.56 -10.91 -45.30
C ALA A 125 -11.34 -11.62 -45.91
N VAL A 126 -10.49 -12.17 -45.04
CA VAL A 126 -9.52 -13.22 -45.37
C VAL A 126 -10.09 -14.56 -44.90
N THR A 127 -10.32 -15.45 -45.85
CA THR A 127 -10.74 -16.84 -45.67
C THR A 127 -9.52 -17.68 -45.27
N VAL A 128 -9.58 -18.41 -44.15
CA VAL A 128 -8.62 -19.50 -43.87
C VAL A 128 -9.39 -20.78 -43.59
N ALA A 129 -9.03 -21.80 -44.36
CA ALA A 129 -9.65 -23.11 -44.45
C ALA A 129 -9.30 -24.02 -43.25
N THR A 130 -10.24 -24.91 -42.92
CA THR A 130 -10.11 -26.04 -42.00
C THR A 130 -9.47 -27.26 -42.67
N PRO A 131 -8.77 -28.13 -41.92
CA PRO A 131 -8.59 -29.54 -42.26
C PRO A 131 -9.49 -30.47 -41.42
N PRO A 132 -9.71 -31.73 -41.85
CA PRO A 132 -10.90 -32.50 -41.49
C PRO A 132 -10.72 -33.47 -40.32
N THR A 133 -11.87 -33.78 -39.73
CA THR A 133 -12.15 -34.74 -38.66
C THR A 133 -12.09 -36.19 -39.17
N THR A 134 -11.33 -37.06 -38.51
CA THR A 134 -11.45 -38.53 -38.66
C THR A 134 -12.24 -39.15 -37.52
N SER A 135 -13.26 -39.93 -37.87
CA SER A 135 -14.12 -40.72 -36.97
C SER A 135 -13.45 -42.04 -36.54
N PRO A 136 -13.64 -42.54 -35.31
CA PRO A 136 -13.21 -43.88 -34.94
C PRO A 136 -14.29 -44.93 -35.22
N GLY A 137 -13.88 -45.99 -35.93
CA GLY A 137 -14.66 -47.18 -36.21
C GLY A 137 -14.83 -48.11 -34.99
N LYS A 138 -15.95 -48.82 -34.99
CA LYS A 138 -16.37 -49.81 -34.01
C LYS A 138 -15.45 -51.04 -34.02
N THR A 139 -15.07 -51.53 -32.84
CA THR A 139 -14.52 -52.88 -32.67
C THR A 139 -15.22 -53.61 -31.53
N THR A 140 -15.81 -54.77 -31.85
CA THR A 140 -16.38 -55.71 -30.88
C THR A 140 -15.42 -56.87 -30.61
N TRP A 141 -15.19 -57.10 -29.32
CA TRP A 141 -15.12 -58.38 -28.61
C TRP A 141 -14.20 -59.51 -29.11
N LEU A 142 -13.24 -59.87 -28.25
CA LEU A 142 -12.99 -61.26 -27.84
C LEU A 142 -12.43 -61.34 -26.41
N ARG A 143 -12.94 -62.33 -25.68
CA ARG A 143 -12.73 -62.68 -24.26
C ARG A 143 -11.26 -62.89 -23.86
N ARG A 144 -10.91 -62.54 -22.62
CA ARG A 144 -10.31 -63.48 -21.64
C ARG A 144 -10.31 -62.95 -20.20
N SER A 145 -10.96 -63.75 -19.36
CA SER A 145 -10.83 -63.96 -17.90
C SER A 145 -9.58 -63.40 -17.20
N GLY A 146 -9.81 -62.69 -16.08
CA GLY A 146 -9.01 -62.80 -14.85
C GLY A 146 -8.35 -61.53 -14.33
N TRP A 147 -9.04 -60.74 -13.47
CA TRP A 147 -8.44 -60.08 -12.30
C TRP A 147 -9.51 -59.32 -11.49
N HIS A 148 -10.13 -59.96 -10.49
CA HIS A 148 -11.12 -59.29 -9.62
C HIS A 148 -10.49 -58.59 -8.39
N TRP A 149 -9.15 -58.47 -8.30
CA TRP A 149 -8.47 -57.99 -7.08
C TRP A 149 -7.96 -56.54 -7.15
N SER A 150 -7.81 -55.96 -8.34
CA SER A 150 -7.33 -54.57 -8.52
C SER A 150 -8.40 -53.52 -8.19
N GLY A 151 -9.67 -53.80 -8.50
CA GLY A 151 -10.78 -52.88 -8.20
C GLY A 151 -11.02 -52.69 -6.70
N TRP A 152 -10.86 -53.74 -5.90
CA TRP A 152 -11.01 -53.67 -4.44
C TRP A 152 -9.85 -52.94 -3.77
N LEU A 153 -8.63 -53.11 -4.28
CA LEU A 153 -7.46 -52.41 -3.74
C LEU A 153 -7.53 -50.90 -4.04
N MET A 154 -8.00 -50.53 -5.23
CA MET A 154 -8.23 -49.12 -5.58
C MET A 154 -9.38 -48.50 -4.77
N ALA A 155 -10.47 -49.24 -4.56
CA ALA A 155 -11.57 -48.79 -3.70
C ALA A 155 -11.12 -48.63 -2.24
N LEU A 156 -10.26 -49.53 -1.73
CA LEU A 156 -9.74 -49.47 -0.37
C LEU A 156 -8.71 -48.35 -0.18
N VAL A 157 -7.90 -48.05 -1.21
CA VAL A 157 -7.02 -46.86 -1.22
C VAL A 157 -7.84 -45.59 -1.27
N ILE A 158 -8.88 -45.51 -2.11
CA ILE A 158 -9.78 -44.34 -2.16
C ILE A 158 -10.52 -44.16 -0.82
N LEU A 159 -10.98 -45.25 -0.20
CA LEU A 159 -11.64 -45.22 1.11
C LEU A 159 -10.67 -44.81 2.23
N CYS A 160 -9.43 -45.33 2.22
CA CYS A 160 -8.39 -44.91 3.16
C CYS A 160 -8.01 -43.44 2.94
N CYS A 161 -7.83 -42.99 1.70
CA CYS A 161 -7.57 -41.60 1.36
C CYS A 161 -8.75 -40.70 1.75
N SER A 162 -10.00 -41.12 1.57
CA SER A 162 -11.17 -40.33 1.98
C SER A 162 -11.33 -40.27 3.49
N LEU A 163 -11.03 -41.37 4.20
CA LEU A 163 -11.02 -41.41 5.67
C LEU A 163 -9.84 -40.62 6.27
N LEU A 164 -8.69 -40.58 5.58
CA LEU A 164 -7.55 -39.71 5.94
C LEU A 164 -7.85 -38.24 5.62
N TYR A 165 -8.52 -37.96 4.51
CA TYR A 165 -8.93 -36.61 4.12
C TYR A 165 -9.98 -36.02 5.07
N TRP A 166 -10.91 -36.85 5.57
CA TRP A 166 -11.90 -36.44 6.58
C TRP A 166 -11.33 -36.41 8.02
N ARG A 167 -10.19 -37.05 8.26
CA ARG A 167 -9.46 -36.99 9.53
C ARG A 167 -8.40 -35.90 9.59
N TRP A 168 -8.04 -35.30 8.46
CA TRP A 168 -7.39 -34.01 8.49
C TRP A 168 -8.46 -32.96 8.78
N PRO A 169 -8.43 -32.28 9.93
CA PRO A 169 -9.09 -30.99 9.97
C PRO A 169 -8.47 -30.20 8.83
N ALA A 170 -9.28 -29.63 7.94
CA ALA A 170 -8.83 -28.44 7.24
C ALA A 170 -8.33 -27.52 8.35
N ALA A 171 -7.02 -27.26 8.41
CA ALA A 171 -6.49 -26.32 9.38
C ALA A 171 -7.35 -25.06 9.21
N ALA A 172 -8.16 -24.75 10.21
CA ALA A 172 -8.77 -23.44 10.29
C ALA A 172 -7.57 -22.51 10.29
N THR A 173 -7.35 -21.82 9.17
CA THR A 173 -6.27 -20.86 9.03
C THR A 173 -6.38 -19.95 10.24
N GLY A 174 -5.37 -19.93 11.11
CA GLY A 174 -5.37 -19.18 12.38
C GLY A 174 -5.51 -17.67 12.22
N LEU A 175 -5.86 -17.21 11.02
CA LEU A 175 -5.98 -15.83 10.58
C LEU A 175 -7.44 -15.38 10.66
N SER A 176 -7.74 -14.40 11.49
CA SER A 176 -9.09 -13.83 11.61
C SER A 176 -9.06 -12.30 11.59
N GLN A 177 -10.05 -11.68 10.93
CA GLN A 177 -10.18 -10.23 10.87
C GLN A 177 -10.99 -9.71 12.06
N ILE A 178 -10.41 -8.82 12.86
CA ILE A 178 -11.02 -8.28 14.09
C ILE A 178 -11.80 -7.01 13.83
N THR A 179 -11.24 -6.08 13.04
CA THR A 179 -11.91 -4.83 12.68
C THR A 179 -12.38 -4.86 11.24
N ARG A 180 -13.55 -4.26 10.98
CA ARG A 180 -14.14 -4.16 9.63
C ARG A 180 -14.63 -2.76 9.28
N GLN A 181 -14.48 -1.80 10.21
CA GLN A 181 -14.99 -0.43 10.06
C GLN A 181 -14.25 0.32 8.95
N GLN A 182 -14.85 1.37 8.40
CA GLN A 182 -14.19 2.24 7.43
C GLN A 182 -13.08 3.05 8.12
N GLY A 183 -12.01 3.40 7.39
CA GLY A 183 -10.86 4.12 7.95
C GLY A 183 -9.68 3.19 8.29
N TRP A 184 -8.86 3.61 9.24
CA TRP A 184 -7.65 2.89 9.64
C TRP A 184 -7.72 2.48 11.11
N ALA A 185 -7.83 1.18 11.35
CA ALA A 185 -7.64 0.59 12.68
C ALA A 185 -6.15 0.24 12.84
N MET A 186 -5.48 0.94 13.75
CA MET A 186 -4.03 0.95 13.92
C MET A 186 -3.63 0.67 15.38
N PHE A 187 -2.37 0.33 15.53
CA PHE A 187 -1.61 0.07 16.74
C PHE A 187 -2.36 -0.76 17.80
N PRO A 188 -2.67 -2.05 17.51
CA PRO A 188 -3.35 -2.90 18.46
C PRO A 188 -2.48 -3.22 19.68
N THR A 189 -3.09 -3.20 20.86
CA THR A 189 -2.57 -3.77 22.10
C THR A 189 -3.67 -4.54 22.82
N VAL A 190 -3.34 -5.66 23.45
CA VAL A 190 -4.31 -6.57 24.07
C VAL A 190 -4.09 -6.61 25.58
N THR A 191 -5.18 -6.68 26.34
CA THR A 191 -5.09 -6.87 27.79
C THR A 191 -4.36 -8.17 28.13
N PRO A 192 -3.63 -8.24 29.26
CA PRO A 192 -2.93 -9.46 29.67
C PRO A 192 -3.81 -10.71 29.80
N ASP A 193 -5.10 -10.53 30.08
CA ASP A 193 -6.10 -11.61 30.15
C ASP A 193 -6.66 -12.04 28.79
N GLY A 194 -6.25 -11.39 27.69
CA GLY A 194 -6.71 -11.68 26.32
C GLY A 194 -8.14 -11.25 26.03
N ARG A 195 -8.81 -10.54 26.94
CA ARG A 195 -10.24 -10.20 26.77
C ARG A 195 -10.48 -8.96 25.93
N TYR A 196 -9.70 -7.90 26.11
CA TYR A 196 -9.94 -6.62 25.48
C TYR A 196 -8.80 -6.25 24.53
N LEU A 197 -9.19 -5.79 23.34
CA LEU A 197 -8.28 -5.18 22.38
C LEU A 197 -8.44 -3.66 22.43
N VAL A 198 -7.36 -2.94 22.69
CA VAL A 198 -7.28 -1.48 22.57
C VAL A 198 -6.52 -1.12 21.31
N TYR A 199 -7.04 -0.18 20.53
CA TYR A 199 -6.44 0.23 19.27
C TYR A 199 -6.79 1.67 18.93
N SER A 200 -5.95 2.32 18.12
CA SER A 200 -6.25 3.61 17.50
C SER A 200 -7.15 3.39 16.29
N TRP A 201 -8.22 4.17 16.15
CA TRP A 201 -9.03 4.17 14.94
C TRP A 201 -9.14 5.58 14.39
N GLN A 202 -8.84 5.72 13.10
CA GLN A 202 -8.95 6.97 12.37
C GLN A 202 -10.00 6.84 11.27
N GLN A 203 -11.10 7.55 11.44
CA GLN A 203 -12.02 7.81 10.34
C GLN A 203 -11.40 8.85 9.40
N PHE A 204 -11.58 8.70 8.08
CA PHE A 204 -11.03 9.66 7.11
C PHE A 204 -11.47 11.10 7.41
N GLY A 205 -10.51 12.03 7.42
CA GLY A 205 -10.73 13.45 7.72
C GLY A 205 -10.94 13.78 9.21
N GLN A 206 -10.90 12.77 10.08
CA GLN A 206 -10.96 12.93 11.54
C GLN A 206 -9.61 12.59 12.18
N PRO A 207 -9.32 13.12 13.37
CA PRO A 207 -8.21 12.65 14.19
C PRO A 207 -8.37 11.17 14.55
N ALA A 208 -7.26 10.49 14.84
CA ALA A 208 -7.29 9.15 15.40
C ALA A 208 -7.69 9.18 16.88
N ASP A 209 -8.61 8.31 17.30
CA ASP A 209 -9.00 8.13 18.70
C ASP A 209 -8.77 6.68 19.16
N LEU A 210 -8.71 6.46 20.47
CA LEU A 210 -8.54 5.12 21.05
C LEU A 210 -9.89 4.43 21.28
N PHE A 211 -9.97 3.16 20.93
CA PHE A 211 -11.15 2.32 21.07
C PHE A 211 -10.80 1.02 21.79
N LEU A 212 -11.73 0.53 22.59
CA LEU A 212 -11.67 -0.73 23.32
C LEU A 212 -12.76 -1.69 22.80
N ARG A 213 -12.35 -2.88 22.39
CA ARG A 213 -13.22 -3.94 21.88
C ARG A 213 -13.15 -5.16 22.78
N ASP A 214 -14.31 -5.68 23.19
CA ASP A 214 -14.42 -6.96 23.90
C ASP A 214 -14.32 -8.11 22.88
N LEU A 215 -13.28 -8.93 23.00
CA LEU A 215 -13.02 -10.05 22.11
C LEU A 215 -13.92 -11.26 22.40
N GLN A 216 -14.55 -11.31 23.59
CA GLN A 216 -15.53 -12.33 23.95
C GLN A 216 -16.94 -11.99 23.47
N GLN A 217 -17.19 -10.71 23.14
CA GLN A 217 -18.48 -10.20 22.64
C GLN A 217 -18.26 -9.40 21.33
N PRO A 218 -17.81 -10.06 20.24
CA PRO A 218 -17.39 -9.36 19.03
C PRO A 218 -18.53 -8.64 18.30
N GLU A 219 -19.78 -8.98 18.58
CA GLU A 219 -20.97 -8.32 18.03
C GLU A 219 -21.21 -6.93 18.64
N ASP A 220 -20.63 -6.66 19.81
CA ASP A 220 -20.77 -5.35 20.45
C ASP A 220 -19.88 -4.31 19.77
N ALA A 221 -20.41 -3.10 19.67
CA ALA A 221 -19.67 -1.97 19.13
C ALA A 221 -18.47 -1.63 20.05
N PRO A 222 -17.29 -1.35 19.49
CA PRO A 222 -16.14 -0.89 20.27
C PRO A 222 -16.47 0.39 21.05
N ARG A 223 -16.01 0.48 22.30
CA ARG A 223 -16.15 1.65 23.16
C ARG A 223 -15.02 2.64 22.88
N GLN A 224 -15.36 3.86 22.48
CA GLN A 224 -14.41 4.96 22.38
C GLN A 224 -13.89 5.37 23.78
N LEU A 225 -12.59 5.58 23.91
CA LEU A 225 -11.89 5.92 25.15
C LEU A 225 -11.45 7.39 25.20
N THR A 226 -11.11 7.99 24.06
CA THR A 226 -10.60 9.37 23.94
C THR A 226 -11.52 10.22 23.05
N PHE A 227 -11.50 11.54 23.26
CA PHE A 227 -12.36 12.49 22.54
C PHE A 227 -11.61 13.82 22.32
N THR A 228 -10.41 13.76 21.73
CA THR A 228 -9.53 14.93 21.61
C THR A 228 -9.39 15.36 20.14
N PRO A 229 -8.95 16.62 19.86
CA PRO A 229 -8.64 17.04 18.50
C PRO A 229 -7.22 16.61 18.05
N LEU A 230 -6.53 15.77 18.82
CA LEU A 230 -5.19 15.25 18.53
C LEU A 230 -5.30 13.84 17.95
N ASP A 231 -4.26 13.39 17.25
CA ASP A 231 -4.15 11.99 16.86
C ASP A 231 -3.63 11.15 18.04
N GLU A 232 -4.48 10.26 18.55
CA GLU A 232 -4.18 9.35 19.66
C GLU A 232 -3.66 8.01 19.14
N LEU A 233 -2.37 7.77 19.34
CA LEU A 233 -1.60 6.74 18.65
C LEU A 233 -0.82 5.86 19.63
N ARG A 234 -0.61 4.60 19.23
CA ARG A 234 0.32 3.64 19.85
C ARG A 234 0.03 3.38 21.32
N PRO A 235 -1.18 2.92 21.65
CA PRO A 235 -1.50 2.52 23.01
C PRO A 235 -0.66 1.31 23.45
N VAL A 236 -0.21 1.33 24.70
CA VAL A 236 0.29 0.16 25.43
C VAL A 236 -0.45 0.06 26.74
N ILE A 237 -0.77 -1.17 27.15
CA ILE A 237 -1.52 -1.44 28.37
C ILE A 237 -0.60 -1.98 29.46
N SER A 238 -0.85 -1.55 30.70
CA SER A 238 -0.14 -2.06 31.86
C SER A 238 -0.35 -3.57 32.05
N ASN A 239 0.63 -4.23 32.66
CA ASN A 239 0.59 -5.68 32.92
C ASN A 239 -0.52 -6.10 33.90
N ASP A 240 -1.15 -5.15 34.60
CA ASP A 240 -2.34 -5.38 35.43
C ASP A 240 -3.66 -5.14 34.68
N GLY A 241 -3.61 -4.67 33.43
CA GLY A 241 -4.77 -4.39 32.59
C GLY A 241 -5.59 -3.15 32.97
N GLN A 242 -5.11 -2.30 33.89
CA GLN A 242 -5.92 -1.19 34.44
C GLN A 242 -5.62 0.17 33.81
N THR A 243 -4.42 0.34 33.26
CA THR A 243 -3.91 1.64 32.81
C THR A 243 -3.40 1.55 31.38
N LEU A 244 -3.77 2.55 30.58
CA LEU A 244 -3.28 2.72 29.22
C LEU A 244 -2.25 3.85 29.17
N TYR A 245 -1.19 3.66 28.42
CA TYR A 245 -0.24 4.70 28.05
C TYR A 245 -0.26 4.86 26.54
N TYR A 246 -0.27 6.09 26.04
CA TYR A 246 -0.35 6.36 24.61
C TYR A 246 0.32 7.68 24.26
N SER A 247 0.55 7.88 22.97
CA SER A 247 1.07 9.14 22.43
C SER A 247 -0.04 9.94 21.76
N SER A 248 -0.05 11.25 22.00
CA SER A 248 -0.96 12.20 21.34
C SER A 248 -0.15 13.13 20.45
N LYS A 249 -0.59 13.33 19.21
CA LYS A 249 0.10 14.17 18.24
C LYS A 249 -0.81 15.25 17.69
N SER A 250 -0.35 16.50 17.70
CA SER A 250 -1.08 17.58 17.06
C SER A 250 -0.96 17.49 15.54
N PRO A 251 -2.08 17.41 14.80
CA PRO A 251 -2.05 17.44 13.34
C PRO A 251 -1.62 18.82 12.80
N LEU A 252 -1.68 19.88 13.62
CA LEU A 252 -1.36 21.25 13.20
C LEU A 252 0.13 21.57 13.24
N ASP A 253 0.81 21.21 14.33
CA ASP A 253 2.20 21.60 14.57
C ASP A 253 3.14 20.42 14.90
N GLY A 254 2.60 19.19 14.89
CA GLY A 254 3.36 17.97 15.13
C GLY A 254 3.85 17.80 16.56
N ARG A 255 3.42 18.65 17.52
CA ARG A 255 3.76 18.46 18.93
C ARG A 255 3.25 17.12 19.42
N CYS A 256 4.09 16.46 20.20
CA CYS A 256 3.83 15.16 20.75
C CYS A 256 3.81 15.18 22.28
N LEU A 257 2.84 14.48 22.85
CA LEU A 257 2.66 14.27 24.28
C LEU A 257 2.49 12.78 24.58
N ILE A 258 2.89 12.36 25.78
CA ILE A 258 2.67 11.00 26.31
C ILE A 258 1.67 11.11 27.44
N HIS A 259 0.63 10.29 27.39
CA HIS A 259 -0.49 10.31 28.30
C HIS A 259 -0.64 8.98 29.03
N GLN A 260 -1.28 9.05 30.20
CA GLN A 260 -1.77 7.92 30.96
C GLN A 260 -3.29 8.04 31.11
N LEU A 261 -4.02 6.94 30.92
CA LEU A 261 -5.47 6.86 31.05
C LEU A 261 -5.87 5.66 31.91
N SER A 262 -6.70 5.89 32.93
CA SER A 262 -7.30 4.78 33.69
C SER A 262 -8.49 4.19 32.94
N LEU A 263 -8.53 2.88 32.73
CA LEU A 263 -9.65 2.23 32.05
C LEU A 263 -10.92 2.16 32.92
N GLN A 264 -10.77 2.27 34.25
CA GLN A 264 -11.89 2.25 35.18
C GLN A 264 -12.59 3.61 35.26
N THR A 265 -11.83 4.70 35.44
CA THR A 265 -12.38 6.05 35.66
C THR A 265 -12.42 6.89 34.39
N LEU A 266 -11.72 6.47 33.33
CA LEU A 266 -11.43 7.27 32.13
C LEU A 266 -10.75 8.62 32.44
N GLN A 267 -10.08 8.73 33.59
CA GLN A 267 -9.29 9.91 33.89
C GLN A 267 -7.95 9.85 33.15
N GLU A 268 -7.66 10.93 32.44
CA GLU A 268 -6.46 11.14 31.66
C GLU A 268 -5.48 12.08 32.38
N HIS A 269 -4.19 11.79 32.29
CA HIS A 269 -3.12 12.64 32.77
C HIS A 269 -1.94 12.66 31.80
N THR A 270 -1.50 13.84 31.37
CA THR A 270 -0.29 14.01 30.55
C THR A 270 0.97 13.84 31.39
N LEU A 271 1.85 12.92 31.00
CA LEU A 271 3.08 12.62 31.72
C LEU A 271 4.27 13.47 31.26
N GLN A 272 4.46 13.61 29.94
CA GLN A 272 5.69 14.15 29.36
C GLN A 272 5.49 14.59 27.90
N THR A 273 6.36 15.45 27.38
CA THR A 273 6.46 15.73 25.93
C THR A 273 7.46 14.80 25.23
N CYS A 274 7.09 14.30 24.05
CA CYS A 274 7.92 13.45 23.18
C CYS A 274 8.64 14.23 22.06
N GLY A 275 8.47 15.56 21.99
CA GLY A 275 9.10 16.41 20.98
C GLY A 275 8.16 16.74 19.80
N ARG A 276 8.73 16.93 18.60
CA ARG A 276 8.00 17.39 17.40
C ARG A 276 8.21 16.53 16.14
N HIS A 277 9.01 15.46 16.22
CA HIS A 277 9.49 14.76 15.01
C HIS A 277 9.34 13.23 15.05
N GLY A 278 8.44 12.71 14.22
CA GLY A 278 8.28 11.28 13.91
C GLY A 278 7.18 10.61 14.71
N ASP A 279 7.11 9.29 14.58
CA ASP A 279 6.19 8.43 15.34
C ASP A 279 6.87 7.97 16.63
N ILE A 280 6.09 7.87 17.71
CA ILE A 280 6.58 7.54 19.05
C ILE A 280 6.16 6.13 19.43
N TYR A 281 7.11 5.20 19.43
CA TYR A 281 6.97 3.85 19.91
C TYR A 281 7.22 3.85 21.42
N LEU A 282 6.37 3.13 22.15
CA LEU A 282 6.41 3.02 23.59
C LEU A 282 6.27 1.55 23.98
N ASP A 283 6.89 1.18 25.10
CA ASP A 283 6.64 -0.11 25.75
C ASP A 283 6.97 -0.05 27.26
N LEU A 284 6.39 -0.97 28.03
CA LEU A 284 6.44 -0.99 29.49
C LEU A 284 7.35 -2.09 30.03
N SER A 285 8.01 -1.81 31.16
CA SER A 285 8.68 -2.86 31.94
C SER A 285 7.68 -3.83 32.56
N ALA A 286 8.11 -5.08 32.77
CA ALA A 286 7.28 -6.16 33.33
C ALA A 286 6.67 -5.80 34.70
N ASP A 287 7.35 -4.98 35.50
CA ASP A 287 6.91 -4.51 36.81
C ASP A 287 6.03 -3.24 36.77
N ASN A 288 5.66 -2.74 35.58
CA ASN A 288 4.93 -1.49 35.36
C ASN A 288 5.61 -0.23 35.93
N ARG A 289 6.90 -0.31 36.28
CA ARG A 289 7.63 0.82 36.85
C ARG A 289 8.12 1.80 35.79
N TYR A 290 8.58 1.29 34.66
CA TYR A 290 9.26 2.08 33.64
C TYR A 290 8.49 2.06 32.33
N LEU A 291 8.28 3.25 31.76
CA LEU A 291 7.83 3.43 30.39
C LEU A 291 9.02 3.85 29.52
N TYR A 292 9.28 3.09 28.47
CA TYR A 292 10.32 3.38 27.48
C TYR A 292 9.69 3.95 26.22
N PHE A 293 10.35 4.92 25.60
CA PHE A 293 9.88 5.48 24.34
C PHE A 293 11.01 6.11 23.51
N ASN A 294 10.85 6.13 22.19
CA ASN A 294 11.73 6.92 21.33
C ASN A 294 11.22 8.36 21.29
N GLY A 295 12.10 9.36 21.33
CA GLY A 295 11.67 10.75 21.43
C GLY A 295 12.69 11.70 20.81
N SER A 296 12.24 12.90 20.48
CA SER A 296 13.12 13.92 19.88
C SER A 296 13.31 15.07 20.87
N ARG A 297 14.18 14.87 21.87
CA ARG A 297 14.91 16.01 22.46
C ARG A 297 16.23 16.26 21.75
N ASP A 298 16.74 15.27 21.01
CA ASP A 298 17.74 15.49 19.97
C ASP A 298 17.06 15.63 18.59
N ALA A 299 17.58 16.51 17.73
CA ALA A 299 16.99 16.79 16.41
C ALA A 299 17.15 15.64 15.40
N GLN A 300 17.91 14.60 15.74
CA GLN A 300 18.30 13.51 14.84
C GLN A 300 17.54 12.20 15.15
N GLY A 301 16.78 12.16 16.26
CA GLY A 301 16.06 10.99 16.78
C GLY A 301 16.98 9.86 17.26
N ARG A 302 18.20 10.16 17.67
CA ARG A 302 19.23 9.15 18.01
C ARG A 302 19.04 8.56 19.40
N SER A 303 18.44 9.33 20.29
CA SER A 303 18.20 8.98 21.69
C SER A 303 16.80 8.41 21.89
N TRP A 304 16.70 7.61 22.94
CA TRP A 304 15.46 7.07 23.48
C TRP A 304 15.50 7.19 25.00
N TYR A 305 14.33 7.10 25.62
CA TYR A 305 14.14 7.56 26.99
C TYR A 305 13.41 6.55 27.86
N ARG A 306 13.63 6.68 29.17
CA ARG A 306 12.92 5.98 30.23
C ARG A 306 12.19 6.98 31.13
N LEU A 307 10.98 6.65 31.55
CA LEU A 307 10.20 7.37 32.57
C LEU A 307 9.94 6.45 33.77
N ASP A 308 10.25 6.91 34.98
CA ASP A 308 9.90 6.18 36.23
C ASP A 308 8.50 6.57 36.70
N LEU A 309 7.52 5.71 36.44
CA LEU A 309 6.09 5.93 36.68
C LEU A 309 5.72 5.97 38.17
N GLN A 310 6.62 5.58 39.07
CA GLN A 310 6.40 5.72 40.52
C GLN A 310 6.60 7.16 41.01
N GLN A 311 7.24 8.01 40.21
CA GLN A 311 7.42 9.42 40.53
C GLN A 311 6.16 10.21 40.20
N LYS A 312 5.78 11.15 41.07
CA LYS A 312 4.61 12.01 40.85
C LYS A 312 4.70 12.83 39.55
N ASN A 313 5.91 13.29 39.19
CA ASN A 313 6.20 14.09 38.00
C ASN A 313 7.38 13.48 37.23
N PRO A 314 7.16 12.35 36.53
CA PRO A 314 8.25 11.58 35.95
C PRO A 314 9.01 12.39 34.88
N GLN A 315 10.33 12.41 34.97
CA GLN A 315 11.20 13.06 33.99
C GLN A 315 11.83 12.03 33.07
N ALA A 316 11.87 12.34 31.77
CA ALA A 316 12.46 11.47 30.77
C ALA A 316 13.98 11.45 30.92
N GLU A 317 14.53 10.27 31.23
CA GLU A 317 15.96 10.01 31.32
C GLU A 317 16.43 9.39 30.01
N ALA A 318 17.47 9.97 29.37
CA ALA A 318 18.03 9.42 28.14
C ALA A 318 18.81 8.15 28.44
N MET A 319 18.56 7.11 27.66
CA MET A 319 19.26 5.83 27.82
C MET A 319 20.69 5.94 27.26
N PRO A 320 21.71 5.45 28.00
CA PRO A 320 23.09 5.52 27.53
C PRO A 320 23.28 4.58 26.34
N CYS A 321 24.09 5.00 25.38
CA CYS A 321 24.51 4.19 24.24
C CYS A 321 26.02 4.34 24.05
N HIS A 322 26.72 3.22 23.95
CA HIS A 322 28.19 3.18 23.87
C HIS A 322 28.71 3.07 22.44
N ASP A 323 28.00 2.33 21.58
CA ASP A 323 28.47 1.96 20.25
C ASP A 323 27.42 2.31 19.19
N ASN A 324 27.86 2.86 18.04
CA ASN A 324 27.04 3.05 16.83
C ASN A 324 25.73 3.87 17.00
N CYS A 325 25.71 4.83 17.93
CA CYS A 325 24.55 5.65 18.27
C CYS A 325 24.19 6.74 17.23
N GLU A 326 24.83 6.74 16.06
CA GLU A 326 24.61 7.74 15.01
C GLU A 326 23.27 7.56 14.27
N GLN A 327 22.69 6.37 14.37
CA GLN A 327 21.44 5.99 13.71
C GLN A 327 20.22 6.30 14.58
N ARG A 328 19.11 6.62 13.92
CA ARG A 328 17.85 6.99 14.59
C ARG A 328 17.19 5.77 15.24
N VAL A 329 16.72 5.89 16.47
CA VAL A 329 15.91 4.84 17.13
C VAL A 329 14.44 5.00 16.72
N ARG A 330 13.79 3.90 16.37
CA ARG A 330 12.36 3.87 16.04
C ARG A 330 11.58 2.99 17.00
N ASP A 331 11.53 1.69 16.74
CA ASP A 331 10.76 0.74 17.52
C ASP A 331 11.48 0.40 18.83
N ILE A 332 10.70 0.11 19.88
CA ILE A 332 11.20 -0.25 21.20
C ILE A 332 10.25 -1.30 21.77
N ALA A 333 10.81 -2.44 22.19
CA ALA A 333 10.08 -3.52 22.84
C ALA A 333 10.90 -4.07 24.02
N VAL A 334 10.29 -4.14 25.20
CA VAL A 334 10.94 -4.58 26.45
C VAL A 334 10.76 -6.07 26.62
N GLN A 335 11.86 -6.77 26.93
CA GLN A 335 11.82 -8.21 27.15
C GLN A 335 10.99 -8.54 28.41
N PRO A 336 10.07 -9.53 28.36
CA PRO A 336 9.42 -10.05 29.55
C PRO A 336 10.45 -10.61 30.55
N ASP A 337 10.39 -10.15 31.81
CA ASP A 337 11.19 -10.62 32.96
C ASP A 337 12.71 -10.72 32.73
N GLY A 338 13.25 -9.95 31.79
CA GLY A 338 14.65 -10.06 31.36
C GLY A 338 15.38 -8.72 31.28
N PRO A 339 16.72 -8.77 31.12
CA PRO A 339 17.57 -7.57 31.11
C PRO A 339 17.54 -6.82 29.78
N TYR A 340 16.89 -7.35 28.75
CA TYR A 340 17.04 -6.83 27.41
C TYR A 340 15.90 -5.92 26.96
N ILE A 341 16.23 -4.97 26.10
CA ILE A 341 15.29 -4.15 25.34
C ILE A 341 15.65 -4.29 23.87
N ALA A 342 14.71 -4.71 23.04
CA ALA A 342 14.89 -4.75 21.61
C ALA A 342 14.52 -3.38 21.02
N LEU A 343 15.34 -2.88 20.11
CA LEU A 343 15.16 -1.58 19.49
C LEU A 343 15.54 -1.63 18.01
N THR A 344 14.90 -0.80 17.18
CA THR A 344 15.30 -0.68 15.77
C THR A 344 16.11 0.58 15.56
N ARG A 345 17.22 0.44 14.82
CA ARG A 345 18.04 1.58 14.38
C ARG A 345 17.94 1.76 12.87
N ARG A 346 17.53 2.96 12.47
CA ARG A 346 17.37 3.37 11.08
C ARG A 346 18.54 4.25 10.65
N ALA A 347 19.35 3.73 9.73
CA ALA A 347 20.40 4.50 9.10
C ALA A 347 19.83 5.47 8.06
N ASN A 348 18.87 4.99 7.26
CA ASN A 348 18.20 5.77 6.23
C ASN A 348 16.86 5.12 5.82
N ARG A 349 16.21 5.62 4.77
CA ARG A 349 14.91 5.08 4.33
C ARG A 349 14.95 3.64 3.82
N LEU A 350 16.13 3.14 3.49
CA LEU A 350 16.37 1.84 2.86
C LEU A 350 16.98 0.82 3.83
N SER A 351 17.45 1.24 5.01
CA SER A 351 18.16 0.39 5.97
C SER A 351 17.73 0.70 7.41
N GLU A 352 17.16 -0.31 8.04
CA GLU A 352 16.75 -0.32 9.43
C GLU A 352 16.96 -1.73 10.00
N GLU A 353 17.61 -1.86 11.15
CA GLU A 353 17.97 -3.17 11.72
C GLU A 353 17.55 -3.29 13.19
N VAL A 354 17.36 -4.54 13.65
CA VAL A 354 17.03 -4.86 15.04
C VAL A 354 18.31 -4.98 15.86
N PHE A 355 18.32 -4.33 17.01
CA PHE A 355 19.37 -4.35 18.03
C PHE A 355 18.79 -4.81 19.37
N LEU A 356 19.63 -5.43 20.17
CA LEU A 356 19.34 -5.86 21.52
C LEU A 356 20.20 -5.07 22.50
N TYR A 357 19.56 -4.27 23.33
CA TYR A 357 20.16 -3.45 24.38
C TYR A 357 20.17 -4.20 25.71
N ASP A 358 21.33 -4.26 26.37
CA ASP A 358 21.48 -4.81 27.72
C ASP A 358 21.40 -3.70 28.76
N GLN A 359 20.37 -3.73 29.61
CA GLN A 359 20.13 -2.72 30.63
C GLN A 359 21.20 -2.67 31.74
N HIS A 360 21.97 -3.73 31.96
CA HIS A 360 23.02 -3.75 32.97
C HIS A 360 24.31 -3.11 32.46
N THR A 361 24.66 -3.36 31.20
CA THR A 361 25.94 -2.92 30.62
C THR A 361 25.83 -1.67 29.76
N GLY A 362 24.62 -1.30 29.34
CA GLY A 362 24.36 -0.19 28.41
C GLY A 362 24.80 -0.46 26.98
N ARG A 363 25.17 -1.71 26.64
CA ARG A 363 25.68 -2.09 25.32
C ARG A 363 24.59 -2.65 24.42
N GLU A 364 24.77 -2.44 23.12
CA GLU A 364 23.87 -2.93 22.08
C GLU A 364 24.53 -4.02 21.22
N ARG A 365 23.75 -5.03 20.87
CA ARG A 365 24.14 -6.09 19.92
C ARG A 365 23.17 -6.12 18.76
N GLN A 366 23.68 -5.96 17.54
CA GLN A 366 22.86 -6.11 16.32
C GLN A 366 22.42 -7.57 16.14
N LEU A 367 21.13 -7.78 15.84
CA LEU A 367 20.55 -9.10 15.61
C LEU A 367 20.22 -9.39 14.14
N THR A 368 19.89 -8.37 13.36
CA THR A 368 19.54 -8.53 11.92
C THR A 368 20.49 -7.80 11.01
N SER A 369 20.54 -8.21 9.75
CA SER A 369 21.21 -7.48 8.68
C SER A 369 20.41 -7.59 7.38
N GLY A 370 20.33 -6.49 6.63
CA GLY A 370 19.70 -6.46 5.31
C GLY A 370 18.26 -5.99 5.29
N GLN A 371 17.67 -5.68 6.44
CA GLN A 371 16.27 -5.26 6.56
C GLN A 371 16.07 -3.82 6.02
N SER A 372 14.88 -3.52 5.51
CA SER A 372 14.59 -2.26 4.81
C SER A 372 13.92 -1.22 5.69
N ASP A 373 12.65 -1.45 6.01
CA ASP A 373 11.81 -0.57 6.83
C ASP A 373 11.08 -1.47 7.82
N ILE A 374 11.49 -1.44 9.09
CA ILE A 374 10.86 -2.28 10.12
C ILE A 374 9.60 -1.56 10.61
N ARG A 375 8.50 -2.31 10.66
CA ARG A 375 7.16 -1.82 10.98
C ARG A 375 6.57 -2.66 12.10
N GLY A 376 6.95 -2.42 13.36
CA GLY A 376 6.50 -3.20 14.50
C GLY A 376 7.52 -4.24 14.96
N LEU A 377 7.62 -4.36 16.27
CA LEU A 377 8.48 -5.30 16.99
C LEU A 377 7.77 -5.72 18.29
N ALA A 378 7.74 -7.00 18.59
CA ALA A 378 7.18 -7.54 19.83
C ALA A 378 7.98 -8.74 20.33
N TRP A 379 7.94 -8.99 21.64
CA TRP A 379 8.53 -10.17 22.24
C TRP A 379 7.56 -11.34 22.29
N SER A 380 8.09 -12.55 22.15
CA SER A 380 7.38 -13.77 22.57
C SER A 380 7.19 -13.76 24.10
N PRO A 381 6.16 -14.45 24.64
CA PRO A 381 5.87 -14.42 26.06
C PRO A 381 7.00 -14.98 26.94
N ASP A 382 7.78 -15.91 26.40
CA ASP A 382 8.94 -16.52 27.07
C ASP A 382 10.22 -15.67 27.02
N GLY A 383 10.18 -14.52 26.33
CA GLY A 383 11.32 -13.62 26.17
C GLY A 383 12.48 -14.19 25.33
N ARG A 384 12.28 -15.27 24.57
CA ARG A 384 13.34 -15.90 23.76
C ARG A 384 13.34 -15.48 22.30
N GLN A 385 12.22 -14.98 21.80
CA GLN A 385 12.04 -14.65 20.39
C GLN A 385 11.48 -13.24 20.22
N LEU A 386 11.82 -12.65 19.07
CA LEU A 386 11.26 -11.40 18.60
C LEU A 386 10.39 -11.67 17.37
N ILE A 387 9.21 -11.08 17.36
CA ILE A 387 8.32 -11.03 16.21
C ILE A 387 8.44 -9.62 15.64
N TYR A 388 8.78 -9.51 14.37
CA TYR A 388 8.84 -8.21 13.70
C TYR A 388 8.39 -8.32 12.25
N SER A 389 8.10 -7.18 11.66
CA SER A 389 7.71 -7.09 10.25
C SER A 389 8.55 -6.08 9.52
N THR A 390 8.83 -6.35 8.24
CA THR A 390 9.52 -5.38 7.38
C THR A 390 8.67 -5.10 6.14
N GLU A 391 8.60 -3.82 5.77
CA GLU A 391 7.99 -3.36 4.52
C GLU A 391 9.08 -3.20 3.46
N ASN A 392 8.87 -3.83 2.30
CA ASN A 392 9.69 -3.60 1.13
C ASN A 392 8.78 -3.35 -0.07
N ASN A 393 8.77 -2.10 -0.54
CA ASN A 393 8.11 -1.68 -1.78
C ASN A 393 6.64 -2.12 -1.88
N GLY A 394 5.86 -1.80 -0.83
CA GLY A 394 4.41 -1.96 -0.81
C GLY A 394 3.92 -3.35 -0.39
N ARG A 395 4.81 -4.21 0.13
CA ARG A 395 4.42 -5.44 0.82
C ARG A 395 5.13 -5.54 2.16
N SER A 396 4.40 -6.00 3.17
CA SER A 396 4.95 -6.24 4.51
C SER A 396 5.04 -7.75 4.78
N LEU A 397 6.19 -8.18 5.28
CA LEU A 397 6.47 -9.58 5.62
C LEU A 397 6.83 -9.72 7.10
N GLY A 398 6.26 -10.72 7.73
CA GLY A 398 6.49 -11.07 9.14
C GLY A 398 7.64 -12.05 9.35
N PHE A 399 8.34 -11.91 10.47
CA PHE A 399 9.45 -12.77 10.86
C PHE A 399 9.46 -13.06 12.36
N VAL A 400 9.88 -14.28 12.70
CA VAL A 400 10.29 -14.68 14.06
C VAL A 400 11.81 -14.77 14.09
N LEU A 401 12.43 -14.21 15.12
CA LEU A 401 13.87 -14.17 15.33
C LEU A 401 14.22 -14.68 16.73
N ASP A 402 14.98 -15.76 16.81
CA ASP A 402 15.52 -16.25 18.07
C ASP A 402 16.76 -15.43 18.49
N ILE A 403 16.74 -14.87 19.70
CA ILE A 403 17.76 -13.90 20.14
C ILE A 403 19.12 -14.53 20.42
N HIS A 404 19.18 -15.84 20.68
CA HIS A 404 20.41 -16.52 21.07
C HIS A 404 21.15 -17.07 19.85
N SER A 405 20.43 -17.77 18.98
CA SER A 405 20.96 -18.36 17.75
C SER A 405 21.05 -17.37 16.60
N GLY A 406 20.25 -16.29 16.62
CA GLY A 406 20.09 -15.37 15.49
C GLY A 406 19.33 -15.98 14.32
N LYS A 407 18.70 -17.15 14.51
CA LYS A 407 17.92 -17.81 13.46
C LYS A 407 16.62 -17.04 13.22
N GLN A 408 16.37 -16.74 11.94
CA GLN A 408 15.16 -16.06 11.48
C GLN A 408 14.30 -17.00 10.64
N SER A 409 12.98 -16.93 10.81
CA SER A 409 11.98 -17.64 9.99
C SER A 409 10.83 -16.72 9.61
N ALA A 410 10.38 -16.79 8.37
CA ALA A 410 9.23 -16.02 7.89
C ALA A 410 7.92 -16.56 8.48
N ILE A 411 6.99 -15.65 8.78
CA ILE A 411 5.59 -15.95 9.11
C ILE A 411 4.81 -15.92 7.80
N ALA A 412 4.05 -16.98 7.51
CA ALA A 412 3.27 -17.12 6.28
C ALA A 412 1.95 -16.31 6.32
N VAL A 413 2.06 -15.02 6.62
CA VAL A 413 0.94 -14.05 6.64
C VAL A 413 1.36 -12.84 5.84
N ASP A 414 0.62 -12.56 4.77
CA ASP A 414 0.87 -11.43 3.90
C ASP A 414 0.41 -10.10 4.51
N ASP A 415 1.20 -9.06 4.27
CA ASP A 415 0.94 -7.66 4.63
C ASP A 415 0.79 -7.42 6.13
N MET A 416 1.45 -8.26 6.94
CA MET A 416 1.54 -8.10 8.39
C MET A 416 2.46 -6.94 8.77
N SER A 417 1.95 -6.00 9.56
CA SER A 417 2.75 -4.92 10.16
C SER A 417 2.27 -4.56 11.57
N PHE A 418 3.09 -3.87 12.36
CA PHE A 418 2.76 -3.35 13.69
C PHE A 418 2.08 -4.38 14.60
N VAL A 419 2.80 -5.48 14.84
CA VAL A 419 2.40 -6.56 15.73
C VAL A 419 2.23 -6.09 17.18
N SER A 420 1.21 -6.60 17.86
CA SER A 420 1.00 -6.44 19.29
C SER A 420 1.93 -7.36 20.07
N ARG A 421 1.95 -7.18 21.39
CA ARG A 421 2.47 -8.21 22.29
C ARG A 421 1.73 -9.54 22.07
N VAL A 422 2.47 -10.64 22.08
CA VAL A 422 1.93 -11.99 21.98
C VAL A 422 1.31 -12.37 23.33
N THR A 423 0.10 -12.91 23.31
CA THR A 423 -0.60 -13.38 24.51
C THR A 423 0.00 -14.69 25.02
N ALA A 424 -0.32 -15.07 26.26
CA ALA A 424 0.20 -16.31 26.86
C ALA A 424 -0.24 -17.58 26.11
N ASP A 425 -1.38 -17.55 25.41
CA ASP A 425 -1.89 -18.61 24.55
C ASP A 425 -1.39 -18.52 23.10
N GLY A 426 -0.46 -17.61 22.80
CA GLY A 426 0.21 -17.52 21.50
C GLY A 426 -0.54 -16.71 20.43
N GLN A 427 -1.59 -15.97 20.80
CA GLN A 427 -2.26 -15.05 19.87
C GLN A 427 -1.44 -13.78 19.69
N LEU A 428 -1.44 -13.27 18.47
CA LEU A 428 -0.91 -11.94 18.17
C LEU A 428 -1.89 -11.17 17.30
N TYR A 429 -1.95 -9.85 17.51
CA TYR A 429 -2.78 -8.93 16.75
C TYR A 429 -1.88 -8.01 15.93
N PHE A 430 -2.29 -7.63 14.73
CA PHE A 430 -1.42 -6.87 13.83
C PHE A 430 -2.23 -6.12 12.78
N HIS A 431 -1.59 -5.15 12.13
CA HIS A 431 -2.16 -4.43 10.99
C HIS A 431 -2.06 -5.27 9.76
N ARG A 432 -3.14 -5.29 8.98
CA ARG A 432 -3.09 -5.66 7.58
C ARG A 432 -3.48 -4.46 6.74
N ASP A 433 -2.49 -3.92 6.05
CA ASP A 433 -2.68 -2.81 5.11
C ASP A 433 -3.06 -3.39 3.75
N SER A 434 -4.28 -3.12 3.30
CA SER A 434 -4.75 -3.55 1.97
C SER A 434 -4.50 -2.49 0.90
N SER A 435 -3.79 -1.40 1.23
CA SER A 435 -3.44 -0.34 0.29
C SER A 435 -2.25 -0.73 -0.59
N VAL A 436 -2.52 -1.44 -1.68
CA VAL A 436 -1.50 -1.74 -2.68
C VAL A 436 -1.33 -0.54 -3.62
N PRO A 437 -0.14 0.12 -3.67
CA PRO A 437 0.05 1.27 -4.53
C PRO A 437 -0.09 0.91 -6.02
N GLN A 438 -0.88 1.70 -6.74
CA GLN A 438 -1.14 1.60 -8.18
C GLN A 438 -0.65 2.85 -8.91
N LEU A 439 -0.56 2.78 -10.23
CA LEU A 439 -0.38 3.95 -11.08
C LEU A 439 -1.73 4.42 -11.60
N GLY A 440 -1.94 5.73 -11.57
CA GLY A 440 -3.09 6.39 -12.17
C GLY A 440 -2.66 7.65 -12.91
N TYR A 441 -3.57 8.25 -13.66
CA TYR A 441 -3.33 9.50 -14.36
C TYR A 441 -4.46 10.51 -14.22
N VAL A 442 -4.12 11.78 -14.33
CA VAL A 442 -5.04 12.93 -14.34
C VAL A 442 -4.90 13.65 -15.69
N PRO A 443 -5.93 13.64 -16.54
CA PRO A 443 -5.95 14.44 -17.77
C PRO A 443 -5.95 15.94 -17.43
N LEU A 444 -5.12 16.76 -18.08
CA LEU A 444 -5.01 18.18 -17.74
C LEU A 444 -6.22 19.02 -18.21
N HIS A 445 -6.97 18.56 -19.22
CA HIS A 445 -8.06 19.29 -19.86
C HIS A 445 -9.41 19.14 -19.11
N THR A 446 -9.64 17.99 -18.48
CA THR A 446 -10.91 17.63 -17.79
C THR A 446 -10.72 17.28 -16.32
N ALA A 447 -9.52 17.55 -15.77
CA ALA A 447 -9.08 17.13 -14.43
C ALA A 447 -10.16 17.30 -13.35
N SER A 448 -10.75 16.17 -12.96
CA SER A 448 -11.71 16.07 -11.84
C SER A 448 -11.56 14.77 -11.04
N ALA A 449 -10.86 13.77 -11.60
CA ALA A 449 -10.61 12.48 -10.98
C ALA A 449 -9.27 11.89 -11.45
N VAL A 450 -8.78 10.90 -10.72
CA VAL A 450 -7.68 10.02 -11.15
C VAL A 450 -8.27 8.81 -11.87
N PHE A 451 -7.73 8.50 -13.05
CA PHE A 451 -8.07 7.31 -13.81
C PHE A 451 -7.00 6.23 -13.58
N PRO A 452 -7.39 4.96 -13.37
CA PRO A 452 -6.43 3.88 -13.19
C PRO A 452 -5.60 3.67 -14.46
N LEU A 453 -4.28 3.53 -14.29
CA LEU A 453 -3.36 3.02 -15.31
C LEU A 453 -2.97 1.57 -15.00
N SER A 454 -2.91 1.20 -13.73
CA SER A 454 -2.78 -0.18 -13.24
C SER A 454 -3.88 -0.50 -12.23
N ALA A 455 -4.18 -1.79 -12.08
CA ALA A 455 -5.04 -2.32 -11.03
C ALA A 455 -4.63 -3.77 -10.71
N GLY A 456 -4.76 -4.17 -9.44
CA GLY A 456 -4.48 -5.54 -8.98
C GLY A 456 -3.79 -5.59 -7.62
N GLU A 457 -3.27 -6.77 -7.29
CA GLU A 457 -2.61 -7.07 -6.01
C GLU A 457 -1.09 -6.83 -6.02
N LEU A 458 -0.55 -6.44 -7.17
CA LEU A 458 0.86 -6.10 -7.35
C LEU A 458 1.04 -4.60 -7.21
N SER A 459 2.19 -4.20 -6.68
CA SER A 459 2.50 -2.80 -6.45
C SER A 459 3.14 -2.16 -7.68
N TYR A 460 2.74 -0.93 -8.00
CA TYR A 460 3.27 -0.10 -9.06
C TYR A 460 3.59 1.29 -8.48
N GLN A 461 4.86 1.67 -8.47
CA GLN A 461 5.35 2.84 -7.73
C GLN A 461 6.33 3.68 -8.53
N ALA A 462 6.52 4.92 -8.06
CA ALA A 462 7.58 5.84 -8.48
C ALA A 462 7.75 5.97 -10.02
N PRO A 463 6.70 6.37 -10.76
CA PRO A 463 6.76 6.48 -12.21
C PRO A 463 7.74 7.58 -12.66
N ASP A 464 8.39 7.39 -13.80
CA ASP A 464 9.03 8.45 -14.59
C ASP A 464 8.83 8.20 -16.09
N PHE A 465 8.46 9.23 -16.84
CA PHE A 465 8.04 9.10 -18.25
C PHE A 465 9.00 9.85 -19.18
N HIS A 466 9.48 9.16 -20.21
CA HIS A 466 10.35 9.76 -21.21
C HIS A 466 9.58 10.09 -22.49
N GLN A 467 9.47 11.38 -22.83
CA GLN A 467 8.66 11.87 -23.95
C GLN A 467 9.06 11.25 -25.29
N GLY A 468 10.34 11.33 -25.64
CA GLY A 468 10.82 10.89 -26.97
C GLY A 468 10.80 9.38 -27.19
N ARG A 469 10.62 8.60 -26.10
CA ARG A 469 10.52 7.13 -26.17
C ARG A 469 9.09 6.65 -26.00
N GLU A 470 8.18 7.52 -25.56
CA GLU A 470 6.81 7.16 -25.20
C GLU A 470 6.74 5.98 -24.21
N GLN A 471 7.70 5.95 -23.28
CA GLN A 471 7.89 4.85 -22.35
C GLN A 471 7.97 5.34 -20.91
N LEU A 472 7.45 4.52 -20.01
CA LEU A 472 7.47 4.71 -18.57
C LEU A 472 8.49 3.76 -17.93
N VAL A 473 9.27 4.26 -16.98
CA VAL A 473 9.92 3.41 -15.97
C VAL A 473 9.21 3.53 -14.65
N TYR A 474 9.09 2.42 -13.94
CA TYR A 474 8.42 2.35 -12.66
C TYR A 474 8.98 1.20 -11.83
N LEU A 475 8.67 1.17 -10.54
CA LEU A 475 9.01 0.07 -9.65
C LEU A 475 7.82 -0.85 -9.50
N SER A 476 8.05 -2.17 -9.60
CA SER A 476 7.00 -3.14 -9.36
C SER A 476 7.52 -4.47 -8.83
N ASN A 477 6.67 -5.13 -8.04
CA ASN A 477 6.93 -6.42 -7.41
C ASN A 477 6.32 -7.62 -8.17
N GLU A 478 6.06 -7.50 -9.48
CA GLU A 478 5.40 -8.55 -10.28
C GLU A 478 6.11 -9.92 -10.18
N ASN A 479 7.42 -9.94 -9.91
CA ASN A 479 8.23 -11.15 -9.75
C ASN A 479 8.65 -11.45 -8.29
N GLY A 480 7.91 -10.93 -7.31
CA GLY A 480 8.13 -11.18 -5.87
C GLY A 480 9.18 -10.27 -5.21
N HIS A 481 10.05 -9.64 -5.99
CA HIS A 481 10.92 -8.54 -5.54
C HIS A 481 10.59 -7.28 -6.31
N SER A 482 10.74 -6.12 -5.66
CA SER A 482 10.58 -4.85 -6.34
C SER A 482 11.79 -4.56 -7.22
N GLU A 483 11.52 -4.47 -8.51
CA GLU A 483 12.51 -4.28 -9.55
C GLU A 483 12.12 -3.08 -10.40
N LEU A 484 13.05 -2.61 -11.23
CA LEU A 484 12.79 -1.59 -12.23
C LEU A 484 12.13 -2.26 -13.44
N TRP A 485 11.01 -1.68 -13.87
CA TRP A 485 10.26 -2.11 -15.04
C TRP A 485 10.17 -0.99 -16.06
N LEU A 486 10.17 -1.39 -17.33
CA LEU A 486 9.88 -0.55 -18.48
C LEU A 486 8.51 -0.93 -19.01
N ALA A 487 7.70 0.05 -19.38
CA ALA A 487 6.51 -0.22 -20.16
C ALA A 487 6.19 0.89 -21.16
N ASP A 488 5.30 0.56 -22.09
CA ASP A 488 4.62 1.56 -22.90
C ASP A 488 3.68 2.44 -22.06
N ARG A 489 3.10 3.44 -22.72
CA ARG A 489 2.22 4.45 -22.11
C ARG A 489 0.96 3.89 -21.46
N GLN A 490 0.58 2.66 -21.79
CA GLN A 490 -0.65 2.01 -21.35
C GLN A 490 -0.39 0.85 -20.39
N LEU A 491 0.88 0.61 -20.02
CA LEU A 491 1.32 -0.54 -19.22
C LEU A 491 0.95 -1.90 -19.85
N LEU A 492 0.80 -1.97 -21.18
CA LEU A 492 0.43 -3.19 -21.89
C LEU A 492 1.67 -4.02 -22.25
N GLN A 493 2.73 -3.35 -22.72
CA GLN A 493 4.00 -3.99 -23.03
C GLN A 493 4.99 -3.74 -21.90
N LYS A 494 5.18 -4.74 -21.04
CA LYS A 494 6.05 -4.64 -19.86
C LYS A 494 7.33 -5.45 -20.03
N GLN A 495 8.44 -4.89 -19.58
CA GLN A 495 9.75 -5.54 -19.54
C GLN A 495 10.43 -5.26 -18.20
N GLN A 496 10.84 -6.31 -17.51
CA GLN A 496 11.70 -6.18 -16.33
C GLN A 496 13.10 -5.77 -16.77
N LEU A 497 13.63 -4.69 -16.18
CA LEU A 497 14.96 -4.17 -16.49
C LEU A 497 16.04 -4.63 -15.50
N THR A 498 15.68 -4.97 -14.26
CA THR A 498 16.64 -5.34 -13.21
C THR A 498 16.27 -6.62 -12.48
N ARG A 499 17.28 -7.27 -11.89
CA ARG A 499 17.16 -8.43 -10.98
C ARG A 499 18.14 -8.28 -9.82
N LEU A 500 17.96 -7.21 -9.04
CA LEU A 500 18.86 -6.87 -7.94
C LEU A 500 18.54 -7.62 -6.64
N ASN A 501 17.30 -8.09 -6.47
CA ASN A 501 16.83 -8.72 -5.23
C ASN A 501 17.16 -7.87 -3.98
N GLY A 502 17.01 -6.55 -4.13
CA GLY A 502 17.37 -5.56 -3.12
C GLY A 502 16.33 -4.46 -3.02
N VAL A 503 16.70 -3.35 -2.40
CA VAL A 503 15.84 -2.16 -2.34
C VAL A 503 16.20 -1.23 -3.48
N ILE A 504 15.23 -0.85 -4.31
CA ILE A 504 15.37 0.15 -5.37
C ILE A 504 14.45 1.32 -5.04
N LYS A 505 14.93 2.56 -5.18
CA LYS A 505 14.12 3.78 -5.04
C LYS A 505 14.51 4.84 -6.06
N TYR A 506 13.55 5.72 -6.31
CA TYR A 506 13.73 6.99 -7.04
C TYR A 506 14.26 6.84 -8.48
N PRO A 507 13.66 5.98 -9.33
CA PRO A 507 14.07 5.89 -10.73
C PRO A 507 13.83 7.20 -11.47
N ARG A 508 14.78 7.58 -12.32
CA ARG A 508 14.76 8.78 -13.17
C ARG A 508 15.41 8.51 -14.52
N TRP A 509 14.67 8.75 -15.61
CA TRP A 509 15.20 8.75 -16.96
C TRP A 509 16.27 9.83 -17.14
N SER A 510 17.31 9.51 -17.92
CA SER A 510 18.17 10.52 -18.53
C SER A 510 17.34 11.36 -19.52
N HIS A 511 17.75 12.59 -19.77
CA HIS A 511 17.08 13.48 -20.73
C HIS A 511 17.16 12.92 -22.16
N ARG A 512 18.21 12.16 -22.49
CA ARG A 512 18.36 11.41 -23.75
C ARG A 512 17.53 10.13 -23.83
N GLY A 513 17.08 9.62 -22.68
CA GLY A 513 16.31 8.38 -22.60
C GLY A 513 17.13 7.12 -22.85
N ASP A 514 18.45 7.16 -22.81
CA ASP A 514 19.34 6.00 -22.96
C ASP A 514 19.64 5.31 -21.63
N LYS A 515 19.45 6.02 -20.50
CA LYS A 515 19.83 5.57 -19.16
C LYS A 515 18.74 5.83 -18.12
N VAL A 516 18.78 5.05 -17.04
CA VAL A 516 17.92 5.24 -15.85
C VAL A 516 18.79 5.30 -14.61
N LEU A 517 18.66 6.39 -13.85
CA LEU A 517 19.32 6.63 -12.57
C LEU A 517 18.40 6.24 -11.42
N PHE A 518 18.91 5.54 -10.42
CA PHE A 518 18.17 5.21 -9.21
C PHE A 518 19.12 4.98 -8.03
N VAL A 519 18.56 4.91 -6.83
CA VAL A 519 19.29 4.48 -5.63
C VAL A 519 18.98 3.01 -5.40
N SER A 520 20.01 2.20 -5.17
CA SER A 520 19.83 0.78 -4.84
C SER A 520 20.64 0.36 -3.63
N ARG A 521 20.13 -0.61 -2.88
CA ARG A 521 20.84 -1.26 -1.78
C ARG A 521 20.70 -2.78 -1.89
N SER A 522 21.82 -3.48 -1.81
CA SER A 522 21.83 -4.93 -1.67
C SER A 522 21.59 -5.32 -0.21
N ALA A 523 20.94 -6.47 0.02
CA ALA A 523 20.70 -6.99 1.37
C ALA A 523 21.98 -7.18 2.20
N SER A 524 23.14 -7.43 1.57
CA SER A 524 24.41 -7.61 2.27
C SER A 524 25.11 -6.29 2.66
N SER A 525 24.50 -5.14 2.36
CA SER A 525 25.09 -3.82 2.59
C SER A 525 24.17 -2.96 3.44
N LEU A 526 24.76 -2.27 4.43
CA LEU A 526 24.11 -1.21 5.19
C LEU A 526 24.06 0.12 4.41
N HIS A 527 24.95 0.27 3.43
CA HIS A 527 25.06 1.48 2.60
C HIS A 527 24.34 1.28 1.27
N ASP A 528 23.66 2.32 0.82
CA ASP A 528 23.08 2.38 -0.50
C ASP A 528 24.12 2.83 -1.54
N ARG A 529 23.75 2.74 -2.81
CA ARG A 529 24.59 3.15 -3.94
C ARG A 529 23.75 3.88 -4.97
N LEU A 530 24.38 4.84 -5.63
CA LEU A 530 23.89 5.40 -6.87
C LEU A 530 24.11 4.37 -7.99
N THR A 531 23.05 4.09 -8.74
CA THR A 531 23.08 3.09 -9.82
C THR A 531 22.53 3.70 -11.09
N ILE A 532 23.25 3.48 -12.19
CA ILE A 532 22.85 3.88 -13.54
C ILE A 532 22.72 2.62 -14.40
N LEU A 533 21.53 2.38 -14.91
CA LEU A 533 21.23 1.35 -15.90
C LEU A 533 21.32 1.94 -17.31
N ASP A 534 22.06 1.28 -18.18
CA ASP A 534 21.99 1.47 -19.63
C ASP A 534 20.85 0.64 -20.21
N VAL A 535 19.86 1.30 -20.82
CA VAL A 535 18.60 0.63 -21.20
C VAL A 535 18.77 -0.27 -22.43
N ALA A 536 19.70 0.05 -23.32
CA ALA A 536 19.94 -0.75 -24.53
C ALA A 536 20.66 -2.06 -24.21
N THR A 537 21.64 -2.00 -23.31
CA THR A 537 22.50 -3.14 -22.98
C THR A 537 22.07 -3.91 -21.74
N GLY A 538 21.28 -3.29 -20.86
CA GLY A 538 20.98 -3.82 -19.53
C GLY A 538 22.14 -3.69 -18.53
N GLN A 539 23.23 -3.02 -18.90
CA GLN A 539 24.42 -2.92 -18.06
C GLN A 539 24.20 -1.93 -16.91
N LEU A 540 24.61 -2.34 -15.70
CA LEU A 540 24.61 -1.49 -14.51
C LEU A 540 25.98 -0.89 -14.26
N SER A 541 26.00 0.39 -13.86
CA SER A 541 27.19 1.12 -13.42
C SER A 541 26.95 1.79 -12.08
N PHE A 542 28.00 1.89 -11.27
CA PHE A 542 27.94 2.36 -9.89
C PHE A 542 28.95 3.50 -9.67
N PRO A 543 28.59 4.75 -9.98
CA PRO A 543 29.48 5.89 -9.78
C PRO A 543 29.90 6.02 -8.31
N ASP A 544 31.19 6.26 -8.06
CA ASP A 544 31.67 6.51 -6.70
C ASP A 544 31.38 7.97 -6.30
N THR A 545 30.39 8.13 -5.44
CA THR A 545 29.98 9.42 -4.88
C THR A 545 30.71 9.73 -3.57
N GLY A 546 31.42 8.78 -2.97
CA GLY A 546 32.02 8.89 -1.64
C GLY A 546 31.04 9.20 -0.51
N ILE A 547 29.74 8.97 -0.70
CA ILE A 547 28.71 9.07 0.33
C ILE A 547 28.05 7.71 0.56
N GLN A 548 27.70 7.44 1.82
CA GLN A 548 27.16 6.15 2.27
C GLN A 548 25.62 6.06 2.22
N VAL A 549 24.96 7.21 2.14
CA VAL A 549 23.50 7.35 2.14
C VAL A 549 23.13 8.39 1.10
N HIS A 550 22.35 7.98 0.11
CA HIS A 550 21.93 8.83 -0.99
C HIS A 550 20.51 9.34 -0.75
N GLY A 551 20.31 10.64 -0.99
CA GLY A 551 18.97 11.20 -1.13
C GLY A 551 18.37 10.91 -2.51
N ARG A 552 17.28 11.61 -2.84
CA ARG A 552 16.60 11.49 -4.14
C ARG A 552 17.47 12.13 -5.26
N PRO A 553 17.95 11.36 -6.24
CA PRO A 553 18.82 11.88 -7.30
C PRO A 553 18.04 12.53 -8.45
N SER A 554 18.73 13.39 -9.21
CA SER A 554 18.27 13.84 -10.53
C SER A 554 19.46 14.02 -11.48
N TRP A 555 19.20 13.99 -12.80
CA TRP A 555 20.20 14.32 -13.82
C TRP A 555 20.46 15.83 -13.90
N THR A 556 21.65 16.20 -14.38
CA THR A 556 21.87 17.50 -15.02
C THR A 556 21.31 17.48 -16.44
N ALA A 557 20.96 18.65 -16.98
CA ALA A 557 20.33 18.75 -18.30
C ALA A 557 21.12 18.12 -19.47
N ASP A 558 22.44 17.97 -19.32
CA ASP A 558 23.34 17.38 -20.32
C ASP A 558 23.60 15.87 -20.11
N ASP A 559 23.00 15.25 -19.10
CA ASP A 559 23.18 13.87 -18.65
C ASP A 559 24.62 13.49 -18.23
N LYS A 560 25.52 14.47 -18.02
CA LYS A 560 26.93 14.20 -17.65
C LYS A 560 27.18 14.17 -16.15
N ALA A 561 26.23 14.65 -15.36
CA ALA A 561 26.34 14.73 -13.92
C ALA A 561 24.99 14.43 -13.25
N VAL A 562 25.03 14.24 -11.93
CA VAL A 562 23.84 14.07 -11.10
C VAL A 562 23.80 15.10 -9.98
N LEU A 563 22.60 15.49 -9.57
CA LEU A 563 22.36 16.32 -8.39
C LEU A 563 21.90 15.45 -7.23
N LEU A 564 22.56 15.60 -6.09
CA LEU A 564 22.29 14.85 -4.85
C LEU A 564 22.37 15.77 -3.63
N PRO A 565 21.51 15.59 -2.61
CA PRO A 565 21.68 16.28 -1.34
C PRO A 565 22.80 15.63 -0.53
N VAL A 566 23.74 16.43 -0.04
CA VAL A 566 24.87 16.02 0.82
C VAL A 566 24.94 16.99 1.99
N GLN A 567 24.78 16.47 3.21
CA GLN A 567 24.79 17.29 4.43
C GLN A 567 23.85 18.50 4.35
N GLY A 568 22.68 18.29 3.75
CA GLY A 568 21.67 19.33 3.56
C GLY A 568 21.94 20.30 2.42
N LYS A 569 23.00 20.17 1.61
CA LYS A 569 23.24 21.03 0.44
C LYS A 569 23.14 20.22 -0.85
N LEU A 570 22.60 20.83 -1.91
CA LEU A 570 22.62 20.19 -3.23
C LEU A 570 24.03 20.23 -3.80
N THR A 571 24.49 19.07 -4.25
CA THR A 571 25.84 18.87 -4.80
C THR A 571 25.71 18.21 -6.16
N ARG A 572 26.40 18.77 -7.15
CA ARG A 572 26.60 18.20 -8.48
C ARG A 572 27.78 17.22 -8.42
N PHE A 573 27.57 16.01 -8.93
CA PHE A 573 28.58 14.98 -9.06
C PHE A 573 28.79 14.68 -10.54
N ASP A 574 29.98 14.97 -11.04
CA ASP A 574 30.36 14.68 -12.42
C ASP A 574 30.60 13.17 -12.60
N LEU A 575 29.91 12.55 -13.56
CA LEU A 575 29.95 11.11 -13.75
C LEU A 575 31.24 10.64 -14.45
N HIS A 576 31.99 11.55 -15.08
CA HIS A 576 33.20 11.20 -15.82
C HIS A 576 34.44 11.20 -14.92
N ASN A 577 34.60 12.24 -14.09
CA ASN A 577 35.80 12.45 -13.28
C ASN A 577 35.55 12.43 -11.77
N GLY A 578 34.30 12.28 -11.32
CA GLY A 578 33.95 12.26 -9.90
C GLY A 578 34.03 13.61 -9.19
N HIS A 579 34.24 14.72 -9.91
CA HIS A 579 34.32 16.05 -9.34
C HIS A 579 32.98 16.44 -8.68
N LYS A 580 33.07 17.04 -7.48
CA LYS A 580 31.92 17.42 -6.65
C LYS A 580 31.86 18.94 -6.55
N GLU A 581 30.69 19.51 -6.82
CA GLU A 581 30.47 20.95 -6.76
C GLU A 581 29.18 21.26 -6.01
N VAL A 582 29.26 22.10 -4.97
CA VAL A 582 28.08 22.52 -4.20
C VAL A 582 27.29 23.54 -5.01
N MET A 583 26.02 23.24 -5.26
CA MET A 583 25.13 24.04 -6.11
C MET A 583 24.23 25.00 -5.32
N THR A 584 24.15 24.87 -4.00
CA THR A 584 23.34 25.74 -3.14
C THR A 584 24.14 26.30 -1.96
N GLN A 585 23.97 27.60 -1.69
CA GLN A 585 24.58 28.24 -0.51
C GLN A 585 23.94 27.78 0.81
N GLY A 586 22.65 27.44 0.77
CA GLY A 586 21.87 26.95 1.90
C GLY A 586 21.31 25.55 1.68
N SER A 587 20.23 25.25 2.40
CA SER A 587 19.60 23.92 2.39
C SER A 587 19.06 23.55 1.00
N GLY A 588 19.20 22.28 0.62
CA GLY A 588 18.75 21.72 -0.65
C GLY A 588 18.51 20.23 -0.52
N ASN A 589 17.24 19.82 -0.56
CA ASN A 589 16.81 18.44 -0.33
C ASN A 589 16.57 17.65 -1.62
N TYR A 590 16.08 18.33 -2.66
CA TYR A 590 15.78 17.71 -3.94
C TYR A 590 15.78 18.75 -5.05
N ALA A 591 16.24 18.38 -6.24
CA ALA A 591 16.27 19.25 -7.41
C ALA A 591 15.82 18.54 -8.68
N GLN A 592 15.46 19.32 -9.69
CA GLN A 592 15.26 18.90 -11.06
C GLN A 592 15.79 20.00 -12.00
N MET A 593 16.56 19.60 -13.00
CA MET A 593 17.21 20.49 -13.96
C MET A 593 16.59 20.24 -15.34
N PRO A 594 15.50 20.95 -15.71
CA PRO A 594 14.82 20.70 -16.98
C PRO A 594 15.65 21.15 -18.20
N ASP A 595 16.56 22.11 -18.01
CA ASP A 595 17.43 22.66 -19.05
C ASP A 595 18.74 23.23 -18.45
N GLU A 596 19.64 23.72 -19.30
CA GLU A 596 20.95 24.27 -18.90
C GLU A 596 20.87 25.64 -18.22
N GLN A 597 19.72 26.33 -18.25
CA GLN A 597 19.57 27.67 -17.69
C GLN A 597 19.50 27.65 -16.15
N GLY A 598 19.10 26.53 -15.56
CA GLY A 598 19.03 26.41 -14.13
C GLY A 598 18.30 25.18 -13.62
N PHE A 599 18.11 25.12 -12.31
CA PHE A 599 17.42 24.03 -11.65
C PHE A 599 16.38 24.53 -10.64
N TYR A 600 15.30 23.77 -10.54
CA TYR A 600 14.33 23.92 -9.47
C TYR A 600 14.76 23.08 -8.27
N TYR A 601 14.52 23.55 -7.05
CA TYR A 601 14.84 22.81 -5.84
C TYR A 601 13.98 23.17 -4.63
N THR A 602 13.97 22.27 -3.65
CA THR A 602 13.35 22.48 -2.33
C THR A 602 14.41 22.61 -1.26
N LYS A 603 14.20 23.55 -0.32
CA LYS A 603 15.12 23.77 0.82
C LYS A 603 14.79 22.91 2.05
N GLY A 604 13.57 22.39 2.13
CA GLY A 604 13.04 21.73 3.31
C GLY A 604 11.52 21.75 3.34
N ARG A 605 10.92 21.11 4.35
CA ARG A 605 9.48 21.20 4.59
C ARG A 605 9.07 22.63 4.92
N GLY A 606 7.94 23.07 4.36
CA GLY A 606 7.38 24.41 4.58
C GLY A 606 8.16 25.54 3.89
N GLN A 607 9.07 25.24 2.96
CA GLN A 607 9.94 26.25 2.34
C GLN A 607 9.60 26.52 0.86
N GLY A 608 8.67 25.79 0.26
CA GLY A 608 8.27 25.99 -1.14
C GLY A 608 9.31 25.50 -2.16
N ILE A 609 9.09 25.90 -3.42
CA ILE A 609 9.94 25.53 -4.57
C ILE A 609 10.69 26.76 -5.07
N TRP A 610 11.99 26.61 -5.27
CA TRP A 610 12.92 27.67 -5.63
C TRP A 610 13.56 27.38 -6.98
N TRP A 611 13.93 28.45 -7.69
CA TRP A 611 14.71 28.41 -8.92
C TRP A 611 16.10 28.99 -8.66
N GLN A 612 17.13 28.29 -9.15
CA GLN A 612 18.51 28.77 -9.18
C GLN A 612 18.97 28.87 -10.63
N ALA A 613 19.21 30.11 -11.08
CA ALA A 613 19.77 30.35 -12.40
C ALA A 613 21.27 29.97 -12.43
N LEU A 614 21.70 29.45 -13.58
CA LEU A 614 23.06 29.08 -13.87
C LEU A 614 23.65 29.98 -14.96
N GLN A 615 24.93 30.30 -14.82
CA GLN A 615 25.75 30.93 -15.85
C GLN A 615 27.04 30.13 -15.94
N GLN A 616 27.37 29.63 -17.13
CA GLN A 616 28.51 28.72 -17.35
C GLN A 616 28.49 27.50 -16.39
N GLY A 617 27.31 26.94 -16.15
CA GLY A 617 27.11 25.77 -15.29
C GLY A 617 27.17 26.06 -13.78
N LYS A 618 27.34 27.31 -13.35
CA LYS A 618 27.46 27.69 -11.93
C LYS A 618 26.33 28.60 -11.46
N PRO A 619 25.91 28.52 -10.18
CA PRO A 619 24.92 29.43 -9.61
C PRO A 619 25.33 30.90 -9.79
N ALA A 620 24.49 31.68 -10.49
CA ALA A 620 24.84 33.03 -10.94
C ALA A 620 24.07 34.16 -10.25
N SER A 621 22.97 33.84 -9.56
CA SER A 621 22.09 34.81 -8.91
C SER A 621 21.54 34.32 -7.58
N ALA A 622 20.92 35.22 -6.82
CA ALA A 622 20.11 34.82 -5.67
C ALA A 622 18.95 33.92 -6.15
N PRO A 623 18.60 32.87 -5.38
CA PRO A 623 17.53 31.96 -5.75
C PRO A 623 16.16 32.64 -5.66
N LEU A 624 15.32 32.42 -6.67
CA LEU A 624 13.97 32.98 -6.76
C LEU A 624 12.95 31.97 -6.22
N GLN A 625 12.04 32.39 -5.34
CA GLN A 625 10.95 31.53 -4.88
C GLN A 625 9.83 31.51 -5.93
N ILE A 626 9.53 30.34 -6.47
CA ILE A 626 8.54 30.14 -7.54
C ILE A 626 7.18 29.75 -6.96
N ILE A 627 7.18 28.94 -5.91
CA ILE A 627 6.01 28.52 -5.13
C ILE A 627 6.36 28.73 -3.66
N SER A 628 5.47 29.41 -2.91
CA SER A 628 5.69 29.72 -1.50
C SER A 628 5.58 28.47 -0.61
N GLY A 629 6.08 28.57 0.63
CA GLY A 629 5.95 27.51 1.62
C GLY A 629 4.50 27.18 2.01
N ASP A 630 3.62 28.19 1.97
CA ASP A 630 2.20 28.03 2.26
C ASP A 630 1.47 27.27 1.15
N ALA A 631 1.92 27.43 -0.09
CA ALA A 631 1.37 26.72 -1.26
C ALA A 631 2.01 25.33 -1.47
N PHE A 632 3.21 25.11 -0.95
CA PHE A 632 3.88 23.82 -1.01
C PHE A 632 4.76 23.59 0.21
N SER A 633 4.28 22.73 1.10
CA SER A 633 4.93 22.41 2.38
C SER A 633 5.77 21.12 2.34
N GLU A 634 5.68 20.33 1.26
CA GLU A 634 6.42 19.08 1.14
C GLU A 634 7.86 19.29 0.64
N SER A 635 8.64 18.20 0.56
CA SER A 635 10.03 18.25 0.06
C SER A 635 10.23 17.62 -1.31
N TYR A 636 9.41 16.62 -1.70
CA TYR A 636 9.71 15.73 -2.83
C TYR A 636 8.60 15.59 -3.88
N SER A 637 7.33 15.82 -3.52
CA SER A 637 6.18 15.57 -4.41
C SER A 637 5.94 16.69 -5.41
N TRP A 638 6.88 16.86 -6.34
CA TRP A 638 6.77 17.82 -7.42
C TRP A 638 7.56 17.37 -8.67
N LEU A 639 7.16 17.90 -9.81
CA LEU A 639 7.77 17.65 -11.12
C LEU A 639 7.83 18.98 -11.88
N ALA A 640 9.02 19.38 -12.31
CA ALA A 640 9.22 20.51 -13.19
C ALA A 640 9.41 20.06 -14.64
N THR A 641 8.70 20.71 -15.55
CA THR A 641 8.92 20.64 -16.99
C THR A 641 9.40 22.00 -17.49
N PRO A 642 9.80 22.13 -18.77
CA PRO A 642 10.16 23.43 -19.35
C PRO A 642 9.05 24.49 -19.31
N THR A 643 7.79 24.10 -19.11
CA THR A 643 6.64 25.02 -19.19
C THR A 643 5.80 25.09 -17.91
N GLN A 644 5.87 24.07 -17.04
CA GLN A 644 4.98 23.97 -15.89
C GLN A 644 5.60 23.18 -14.73
N ILE A 645 5.10 23.43 -13.52
CA ILE A 645 5.45 22.67 -12.32
C ILE A 645 4.18 22.02 -11.78
N PHE A 646 4.22 20.71 -11.59
CA PHE A 646 3.22 19.94 -10.87
C PHE A 646 3.67 19.72 -9.43
N TYR A 647 2.74 19.75 -8.49
CA TYR A 647 3.05 19.46 -7.09
C TYR A 647 1.85 18.91 -6.33
N LEU A 648 2.13 18.13 -5.30
CA LEU A 648 1.14 17.65 -4.33
C LEU A 648 1.20 18.52 -3.07
N GLN A 649 0.04 18.92 -2.58
CA GLN A 649 -0.10 19.69 -1.34
C GLN A 649 -0.99 18.93 -0.36
N ALA A 650 -0.47 18.66 0.83
CA ALA A 650 -1.27 18.10 1.92
C ALA A 650 -2.31 19.13 2.40
N VAL A 651 -3.55 18.70 2.56
CA VAL A 651 -4.64 19.46 3.16
C VAL A 651 -5.31 18.62 4.24
N LYS A 652 -6.18 19.24 5.05
CA LYS A 652 -6.81 18.58 6.22
C LYS A 652 -7.41 17.20 5.88
N ASP A 653 -8.16 17.12 4.78
CA ASP A 653 -8.94 15.94 4.42
C ASP A 653 -8.37 15.15 3.22
N GLY A 654 -7.11 15.41 2.84
CA GLY A 654 -6.52 14.75 1.69
C GLY A 654 -5.29 15.42 1.10
N VAL A 655 -5.10 15.21 -0.20
CA VAL A 655 -3.98 15.74 -0.98
C VAL A 655 -4.52 16.40 -2.24
N GLU A 656 -4.15 17.66 -2.43
CA GLU A 656 -4.48 18.38 -3.65
C GLU A 656 -3.35 18.26 -4.68
N VAL A 657 -3.73 17.98 -5.92
CA VAL A 657 -2.80 17.96 -7.06
C VAL A 657 -2.89 19.29 -7.78
N TRP A 658 -1.77 19.98 -7.92
CA TRP A 658 -1.71 21.32 -8.51
C TRP A 658 -0.77 21.37 -9.72
N VAL A 659 -1.04 22.32 -10.62
CA VAL A 659 -0.16 22.70 -11.72
C VAL A 659 0.01 24.21 -11.76
N LYS A 660 1.25 24.67 -11.92
CA LYS A 660 1.59 26.08 -12.17
C LYS A 660 2.28 26.20 -13.52
N GLN A 661 1.66 26.91 -14.46
CA GLN A 661 2.36 27.31 -15.70
C GLN A 661 3.42 28.35 -15.34
N LEU A 662 4.62 28.23 -15.90
CA LEU A 662 5.73 29.16 -15.62
C LEU A 662 5.46 30.57 -16.18
N THR A 663 4.62 30.69 -17.20
CA THR A 663 4.17 31.96 -17.77
C THR A 663 2.99 32.58 -17.01
N SER A 664 2.29 31.80 -16.18
CA SER A 664 1.14 32.27 -15.39
C SER A 664 1.56 32.60 -13.96
N GLN A 665 0.95 33.61 -13.37
CA GLN A 665 1.15 33.90 -11.95
C GLN A 665 0.36 32.94 -11.04
N GLN A 666 -0.80 32.44 -11.49
CA GLN A 666 -1.72 31.68 -10.64
C GLN A 666 -1.65 30.17 -10.91
N PRO A 667 -1.47 29.33 -9.87
CA PRO A 667 -1.57 27.88 -9.99
C PRO A 667 -3.03 27.43 -10.15
N ARG A 668 -3.24 26.26 -10.75
CA ARG A 668 -4.55 25.63 -10.95
C ARG A 668 -4.59 24.27 -10.27
N ARG A 669 -5.63 24.01 -9.50
CA ARG A 669 -5.89 22.69 -8.90
C ARG A 669 -6.45 21.74 -9.96
N LEU A 670 -5.90 20.53 -10.03
CA LEU A 670 -6.30 19.47 -10.96
C LEU A 670 -7.31 18.52 -10.31
N VAL A 671 -7.01 17.99 -9.14
CA VAL A 671 -7.88 17.03 -8.44
C VAL A 671 -7.59 17.08 -6.94
N VAL A 672 -8.55 16.63 -6.14
CA VAL A 672 -8.38 16.38 -4.70
C VAL A 672 -8.49 14.88 -4.48
N LEU A 673 -7.46 14.31 -3.87
CA LEU A 673 -7.40 12.92 -3.47
C LEU A 673 -7.73 12.81 -1.98
N PRO A 674 -8.63 11.91 -1.56
CA PRO A 674 -8.85 11.61 -0.15
C PRO A 674 -7.56 11.22 0.58
N ALA A 675 -7.56 11.41 1.91
CA ALA A 675 -6.44 11.05 2.77
C ALA A 675 -5.98 9.59 2.56
N GLY A 676 -4.66 9.40 2.45
CA GLY A 676 -4.01 8.11 2.24
C GLY A 676 -4.16 7.50 0.85
N GLN A 677 -4.84 8.15 -0.10
CA GLN A 677 -4.83 7.68 -1.49
C GLN A 677 -3.52 7.98 -2.22
N THR A 678 -2.58 8.76 -1.67
CA THR A 678 -1.29 8.99 -2.32
C THR A 678 -0.21 9.25 -1.28
N ASP A 679 1.05 8.93 -1.62
CA ASP A 679 2.22 9.23 -0.80
C ASP A 679 2.79 10.62 -1.16
N LEU A 680 2.97 11.49 -0.17
CA LEU A 680 3.57 12.82 -0.29
C LEU A 680 5.10 12.80 -0.49
N ALA A 681 5.70 11.61 -0.60
CA ALA A 681 7.07 11.40 -1.08
C ALA A 681 7.13 10.77 -2.49
N ALA A 682 6.01 10.47 -3.13
CA ALA A 682 5.96 9.75 -4.42
C ALA A 682 6.62 10.51 -5.58
N ASN A 683 6.90 9.78 -6.66
CA ASN A 683 7.24 10.40 -7.94
C ASN A 683 5.98 10.80 -8.70
N LEU A 684 6.09 11.91 -9.42
CA LEU A 684 5.15 12.32 -10.45
C LEU A 684 5.84 12.19 -11.80
N ALA A 685 5.10 11.78 -12.82
CA ALA A 685 5.55 11.74 -14.20
C ALA A 685 4.55 12.50 -15.08
N PHE A 686 5.01 13.10 -16.17
CA PHE A 686 4.13 13.84 -17.07
C PHE A 686 4.26 13.25 -18.47
N ASP A 687 3.12 13.06 -19.13
CA ASP A 687 3.04 12.59 -20.49
C ASP A 687 2.45 13.73 -21.34
N ALA A 688 3.33 14.43 -22.07
CA ALA A 688 2.96 15.63 -22.82
C ALA A 688 2.10 15.30 -24.04
N THR A 689 2.32 14.13 -24.64
CA THR A 689 1.61 13.67 -25.85
C THR A 689 0.12 13.46 -25.58
N GLU A 690 -0.28 12.93 -24.41
CA GLU A 690 -1.71 12.82 -24.01
C GLU A 690 -2.13 13.91 -23.04
N ASN A 691 -1.23 14.84 -22.73
CA ASN A 691 -1.45 15.94 -21.81
C ASN A 691 -2.04 15.46 -20.47
N ARG A 692 -1.35 14.51 -19.83
CA ARG A 692 -1.78 13.88 -18.56
C ARG A 692 -0.64 13.76 -17.55
N LEU A 693 -0.96 13.93 -16.28
CA LEU A 693 -0.05 13.69 -15.16
C LEU A 693 -0.23 12.26 -14.67
N ILE A 694 0.85 11.48 -14.56
CA ILE A 694 0.87 10.13 -14.00
C ILE A 694 1.38 10.22 -12.56
N LEU A 695 0.69 9.56 -11.63
CA LEU A 695 1.04 9.52 -10.22
C LEU A 695 0.79 8.13 -9.64
N GLN A 696 1.43 7.85 -8.52
CA GLN A 696 1.10 6.71 -7.67
C GLN A 696 -0.13 7.04 -6.82
N TYR A 697 -1.07 6.10 -6.69
CA TYR A 697 -2.20 6.24 -5.78
C TYR A 697 -2.70 4.87 -5.25
N SER A 698 -3.42 4.87 -4.14
CA SER A 698 -4.05 3.70 -3.54
C SER A 698 -5.58 3.87 -3.62
N PRO A 699 -6.30 3.08 -4.43
CA PRO A 699 -7.74 3.28 -4.66
C PRO A 699 -8.59 3.16 -3.39
N VAL A 700 -8.27 2.20 -2.53
CA VAL A 700 -8.98 1.91 -1.28
C VAL A 700 -7.95 1.84 -0.14
N PRO A 701 -7.56 2.96 0.48
CA PRO A 701 -6.60 2.93 1.57
C PRO A 701 -7.28 2.39 2.82
N LYS A 702 -7.00 1.16 3.23
CA LYS A 702 -7.62 0.55 4.42
C LYS A 702 -6.62 -0.26 5.22
N ILE A 703 -6.65 -0.04 6.54
CA ILE A 703 -5.88 -0.80 7.53
C ILE A 703 -6.88 -1.40 8.50
N ASP A 704 -6.84 -2.72 8.62
CA ASP A 704 -7.63 -3.48 9.59
C ASP A 704 -6.70 -4.21 10.56
N ILE A 705 -7.21 -4.50 11.75
CA ILE A 705 -6.53 -5.36 12.72
C ILE A 705 -6.97 -6.80 12.49
N TRP A 706 -5.97 -7.67 12.39
CA TRP A 706 -6.11 -9.11 12.25
C TRP A 706 -5.47 -9.81 13.43
N GLN A 707 -5.88 -11.05 13.66
CA GLN A 707 -5.36 -11.95 14.67
C GLN A 707 -4.74 -13.17 13.99
N TRP A 708 -3.61 -13.65 14.52
CA TRP A 708 -2.95 -14.88 14.11
C TRP A 708 -2.50 -15.70 15.32
N GLN A 709 -2.65 -17.03 15.24
CA GLN A 709 -2.10 -17.97 16.22
C GLN A 709 -0.66 -18.34 15.84
N LEU A 710 0.30 -18.02 16.72
CA LEU A 710 1.66 -18.51 16.58
C LEU A 710 1.71 -20.00 16.99
N ASP A 711 2.34 -20.84 16.17
CA ASP A 711 2.51 -22.28 16.37
C ASP A 711 3.63 -22.64 17.37
#